data_AF-A0A7K3XWW8-F1
#
_entry.id   AF-A0A7K3XWW8-F1
#
_cell.length_a   1.000
_cell.length_b   1.000
_cell.length_c   1.000
_cell.angle_alpha   90.00
_cell.angle_beta   90.00
_cell.angle_gamma   90.00
#
_symmetry.space_group_name_H-M   'P 1'
#
loop_
_entity.id
_entity.type
_entity.pdbx_description
1 polymer ?
#
loop_
_entity_poly.entity_id
_entity_poly.type
_entity_poly.pdbx_seq_one_letter_code
_entity_poly.pdbx_strand_id
1 'polypeptide(L)'
;MNITQAKQQITDTVRAYLMRDETGLYAIDPVHQRPVFLMGAPGIGKTAIMEQIASELGIGLVSYSMTHHTRQSALGLPRIEQRSFDGLDVEISEYTMSEIIAAIYDYRERTGLRDGILFLDEINCVSETLYPSMLQFLQYKTFGKHKVPAGWVVVCAGNPLEYNRSVHEFDIVTLDRLREIDVVPDYASWHAYALEKGLHPAVVTFLDAKKDCFYKVEGKPGGGKSFVTARGWEDLSELLALYERMGVPADRDLFAQFLRDDDICDQFSVYYTLFQKYRSDYQVDAILAGQASDAIKQRAVEAAFDERVALLGLLLDALGSECAEVLRIEKICLELRDVLRSAKEELLAGAFADAVLGAQIERREEDLARKIEAGTTPTAKIRRERTLIQLLRAFLAECTLQDTPSGEPAFETIRSAYQKEVGAIRPKASAASAKMDAAFRFVDETMGQREMLVFMAELTTRNATTQFVSHYGNESYYQHNETLKVDQARANLDERAEKLSSLDDDVPDVLEGPSVDVSQAVGLKARGAGRPASADPALDSQALADHYANKQFEYGFASVCKMLLPASDLKGKKVLDVGSRRGRGVYKISSMVGNEGRAIGIDWSPSYVQEATEGISRAWHDSGLKGNNMEFHVAYPEDLISAGIGTSTMDVLYVNNVVTLFYDQQAALREFGRVLKSGGLLILETVFADRERDDAVVEAAREIGNSIQAARTEGENLAWLEAAGFDAPTVVDEYEVTANLGYKAGETVEAVPDIEDVAYKAVSLYVRKK
;
A
#
# COMPACT_ATOMS: atom_id res chain seq x y z
N MET A 1 1.95 -1.41 11.93
CA MET A 1 2.20 -1.84 10.53
C MET A 1 0.88 -2.11 9.83
N ASN A 2 0.84 -2.28 8.51
CA ASN A 2 -0.41 -2.64 7.82
C ASN A 2 -0.67 -4.16 7.86
N ILE A 3 -1.89 -4.56 7.48
CA ILE A 3 -2.33 -5.96 7.56
C ILE A 3 -1.53 -6.90 6.64
N THR A 4 -1.06 -6.42 5.49
CA THR A 4 -0.26 -7.19 4.53
C THR A 4 1.13 -7.52 5.09
N GLN A 5 1.78 -6.53 5.70
CA GLN A 5 3.06 -6.71 6.40
C GLN A 5 2.91 -7.68 7.58
N ALA A 6 1.82 -7.56 8.34
CA ALA A 6 1.52 -8.46 9.45
C ALA A 6 1.34 -9.91 8.96
N LYS A 7 0.56 -10.13 7.88
CA LYS A 7 0.41 -11.46 7.26
C LYS A 7 1.77 -12.06 6.89
N GLN A 8 2.64 -11.29 6.26
CA GLN A 8 3.97 -11.78 5.87
C GLN A 8 4.81 -12.18 7.09
N GLN A 9 4.86 -11.33 8.13
CA GLN A 9 5.59 -11.65 9.35
C GLN A 9 5.06 -12.90 10.05
N ILE A 10 3.74 -13.09 10.10
CA ILE A 10 3.15 -14.29 10.70
C ILE A 10 3.48 -15.52 9.86
N THR A 11 3.40 -15.42 8.54
CA THR A 11 3.79 -16.49 7.60
C THR A 11 5.22 -16.96 7.85
N ASP A 12 6.16 -16.01 7.91
CA ASP A 12 7.57 -16.30 8.13
C ASP A 12 7.82 -16.90 9.52
N THR A 13 7.07 -16.42 10.52
CA THR A 13 7.13 -16.96 11.89
C THR A 13 6.63 -18.40 11.96
N VAL A 14 5.49 -18.70 11.33
CA VAL A 14 4.93 -20.05 11.29
C VAL A 14 5.90 -20.98 10.57
N ARG A 15 6.46 -20.56 9.43
CA ARG A 15 7.51 -21.33 8.72
C ARG A 15 8.71 -21.61 9.61
N ALA A 16 9.22 -20.60 10.31
CA ALA A 16 10.37 -20.77 11.22
C ALA A 16 10.06 -21.71 12.39
N TYR A 17 8.86 -21.64 12.96
CA TYR A 17 8.44 -22.49 14.08
C TYR A 17 8.17 -23.95 13.66
N LEU A 18 7.76 -24.18 12.42
CA LEU A 18 7.55 -25.53 11.88
C LEU A 18 8.80 -26.11 11.23
N MET A 19 9.86 -25.32 11.05
CA MET A 19 11.12 -25.78 10.46
C MET A 19 11.74 -26.88 11.32
N ARG A 20 12.20 -27.94 10.64
CA ARG A 20 12.87 -29.07 11.26
C ARG A 20 14.32 -29.14 10.80
N ASP A 21 15.20 -29.57 11.69
CA ASP A 21 16.60 -29.82 11.37
C ASP A 21 16.78 -31.18 10.66
N GLU A 22 18.03 -31.51 10.33
CA GLU A 22 18.41 -32.75 9.65
C GLU A 22 18.05 -34.03 10.44
N THR A 23 17.83 -33.91 11.75
CA THR A 23 17.42 -35.02 12.63
C THR A 23 15.90 -35.19 12.72
N GLY A 24 15.14 -34.26 12.11
CA GLY A 24 13.68 -34.24 12.14
C GLY A 24 13.08 -33.59 13.39
N LEU A 25 13.91 -32.97 14.25
CA LEU A 25 13.49 -32.18 15.41
C LEU A 25 13.18 -30.74 14.99
N TYR A 26 12.32 -30.04 15.73
CA TYR A 26 12.05 -28.63 15.45
C TYR A 26 13.28 -27.77 15.73
N ALA A 27 13.62 -26.89 14.80
CA ALA A 27 14.77 -25.97 14.93
C ALA A 27 14.62 -25.03 16.14
N ILE A 28 13.37 -24.72 16.52
CA ILE A 28 13.02 -24.05 17.77
C ILE A 28 12.06 -24.98 18.51
N ASP A 29 12.44 -25.42 19.71
CA ASP A 29 11.58 -26.28 20.54
C ASP A 29 10.19 -25.60 20.72
N PRO A 30 9.07 -26.34 20.55
CA PRO A 30 7.72 -25.82 20.77
C PRO A 30 7.52 -25.04 22.08
N VAL A 31 8.28 -25.35 23.14
CA VAL A 31 8.23 -24.63 24.43
C VAL A 31 8.85 -23.23 24.37
N HIS A 32 9.80 -22.98 23.45
CA HIS A 32 10.49 -21.71 23.27
C HIS A 32 9.85 -20.81 22.19
N GLN A 33 8.92 -21.36 21.43
CA GLN A 33 8.15 -20.62 20.44
C GLN A 33 7.15 -19.68 21.14
N ARG A 34 7.45 -18.38 21.21
CA ARG A 34 6.53 -17.37 21.76
C ARG A 34 5.24 -17.31 20.93
N PRO A 35 4.03 -17.30 21.52
CA PRO A 35 2.79 -17.06 20.78
C PRO A 35 2.85 -15.71 20.06
N VAL A 36 2.31 -15.67 18.84
CA VAL A 36 2.19 -14.42 18.09
C VAL A 36 0.92 -13.72 18.55
N PHE A 37 1.00 -12.42 18.84
CA PHE A 37 -0.15 -11.64 19.31
C PHE A 37 -0.42 -10.48 18.37
N LEU A 38 -1.56 -10.52 17.70
CA LEU A 38 -1.99 -9.54 16.73
C LEU A 38 -2.93 -8.53 17.40
N MET A 39 -2.43 -7.34 17.66
CA MET A 39 -3.22 -6.23 18.15
C MET A 39 -3.71 -5.41 16.98
N GLY A 40 -5.01 -5.18 16.88
CA GLY A 40 -5.52 -4.33 15.81
C GLY A 40 -7.01 -4.08 15.90
N ALA A 41 -7.46 -3.05 15.22
CA ALA A 41 -8.84 -2.60 15.25
C ALA A 41 -9.84 -3.70 14.78
N PRO A 42 -11.11 -3.64 15.18
CA PRO A 42 -12.11 -4.62 14.73
C PRO A 42 -12.34 -4.55 13.21
N GLY A 43 -12.55 -5.71 12.58
CA GLY A 43 -12.92 -5.76 11.16
C GLY A 43 -11.79 -5.49 10.15
N ILE A 44 -10.53 -5.42 10.59
CA ILE A 44 -9.35 -5.24 9.70
C ILE A 44 -8.88 -6.52 8.99
N GLY A 45 -9.57 -7.65 9.18
CA GLY A 45 -9.24 -8.92 8.52
C GLY A 45 -8.31 -9.87 9.29
N LYS A 46 -8.19 -9.73 10.63
CA LYS A 46 -7.34 -10.61 11.48
C LYS A 46 -7.58 -12.11 11.26
N THR A 47 -8.84 -12.55 11.25
CA THR A 47 -9.21 -13.95 10.98
C THR A 47 -8.91 -14.35 9.54
N ALA A 48 -9.22 -13.48 8.58
CA ALA A 48 -9.05 -13.75 7.16
C ALA A 48 -7.58 -13.98 6.79
N ILE A 49 -6.65 -13.22 7.40
CA ILE A 49 -5.22 -13.47 7.16
C ILE A 49 -4.77 -14.82 7.72
N MET A 50 -5.37 -15.34 8.80
CA MET A 50 -5.02 -16.68 9.32
C MET A 50 -5.43 -17.78 8.33
N GLU A 51 -6.61 -17.65 7.73
CA GLU A 51 -7.09 -18.56 6.69
C GLU A 51 -6.17 -18.52 5.46
N GLN A 52 -5.76 -17.33 5.04
CA GLN A 52 -4.83 -17.16 3.92
C GLN A 52 -3.48 -17.84 4.22
N ILE A 53 -2.91 -17.63 5.40
CA ILE A 53 -1.62 -18.23 5.80
C ILE A 53 -1.73 -19.75 5.85
N ALA A 54 -2.79 -20.29 6.47
CA ALA A 54 -3.02 -21.72 6.55
C ALA A 54 -3.14 -22.35 5.15
N SER A 55 -3.90 -21.70 4.25
CA SER A 55 -4.03 -22.10 2.85
C SER A 55 -2.69 -22.05 2.09
N GLU A 56 -1.90 -20.99 2.24
CA GLU A 56 -0.62 -20.80 1.55
C GLU A 56 0.45 -21.81 2.00
N LEU A 57 0.45 -22.17 3.29
CA LEU A 57 1.39 -23.13 3.86
C LEU A 57 0.89 -24.58 3.76
N GLY A 58 -0.39 -24.79 3.45
CA GLY A 58 -1.01 -26.12 3.41
C GLY A 58 -1.12 -26.78 4.80
N ILE A 59 -1.30 -25.98 5.85
CA ILE A 59 -1.40 -26.42 7.24
C ILE A 59 -2.83 -26.23 7.77
N GLY A 60 -3.16 -26.87 8.89
CA GLY A 60 -4.48 -26.76 9.50
C GLY A 60 -4.75 -25.40 10.15
N LEU A 61 -6.03 -25.05 10.32
CA LEU A 61 -6.45 -23.88 11.10
C LEU A 61 -7.59 -24.28 12.04
N VAL A 62 -7.40 -24.04 13.34
CA VAL A 62 -8.44 -24.14 14.36
C VAL A 62 -8.59 -22.76 14.98
N SER A 63 -9.78 -22.18 14.86
CA SER A 63 -10.07 -20.81 15.29
C SER A 63 -11.13 -20.79 16.38
N TYR A 64 -10.86 -20.04 17.45
CA TYR A 64 -11.79 -19.85 18.57
C TYR A 64 -11.87 -18.38 18.97
N SER A 65 -13.09 -17.88 19.21
CA SER A 65 -13.27 -16.58 19.87
C SER A 65 -13.39 -16.78 21.38
N MET A 66 -12.45 -16.22 22.13
CA MET A 66 -12.34 -16.47 23.57
C MET A 66 -13.44 -15.81 24.41
N THR A 67 -14.15 -14.82 23.86
CA THR A 67 -15.26 -14.12 24.54
C THR A 67 -16.48 -14.99 24.80
N HIS A 68 -16.69 -16.04 23.99
CA HIS A 68 -17.84 -16.93 24.13
C HIS A 68 -17.56 -18.20 24.94
N HIS A 69 -16.32 -18.38 25.41
CA HIS A 69 -15.95 -19.58 26.15
C HIS A 69 -16.07 -19.40 27.66
N THR A 70 -16.58 -20.45 28.27
CA THR A 70 -16.58 -20.59 29.72
C THR A 70 -15.25 -21.16 30.20
N ARG A 71 -14.96 -20.99 31.48
CA ARG A 71 -13.82 -21.66 32.12
C ARG A 71 -13.85 -23.17 31.92
N GLN A 72 -15.03 -23.77 31.90
CA GLN A 72 -15.24 -25.21 31.70
C GLN A 72 -14.89 -25.65 30.28
N SER A 73 -15.26 -24.88 29.25
CA SER A 73 -14.86 -25.19 27.87
C SER A 73 -13.34 -25.12 27.68
N ALA A 74 -12.71 -24.13 28.31
CA ALA A 74 -11.27 -23.90 28.17
C ALA A 74 -10.41 -24.84 29.03
N LEU A 75 -10.84 -25.24 30.23
CA LEU A 75 -10.07 -26.14 31.11
C LEU A 75 -10.54 -27.59 31.09
N GLY A 76 -11.76 -27.86 30.63
CA GLY A 76 -12.47 -29.12 30.83
C GLY A 76 -13.39 -29.09 32.05
N LEU A 77 -14.12 -30.18 32.26
CA LEU A 77 -14.98 -30.39 33.42
C LEU A 77 -14.20 -31.12 34.54
N PRO A 78 -14.40 -30.73 35.81
CA PRO A 78 -13.80 -31.44 36.92
C PRO A 78 -14.39 -32.85 37.05
N ARG A 79 -13.52 -33.84 37.20
CA ARG A 79 -13.84 -35.24 37.48
C ARG A 79 -13.04 -35.71 38.68
N ILE A 80 -13.62 -36.59 39.47
CA ILE A 80 -12.92 -37.26 40.57
C ILE A 80 -12.16 -38.44 39.97
N GLU A 81 -10.86 -38.54 40.25
CA GLU A 81 -9.99 -39.63 39.83
C GLU A 81 -9.34 -40.25 41.06
N GLN A 82 -9.34 -41.58 41.16
CA GLN A 82 -8.63 -42.28 42.23
C GLN A 82 -7.20 -42.56 41.77
N ARG A 83 -6.21 -42.13 42.56
CA ARG A 83 -4.79 -42.42 42.33
C ARG A 83 -4.11 -42.91 43.58
N SER A 84 -3.15 -43.81 43.40
CA SER A 84 -2.25 -44.25 44.45
C SER A 84 -0.99 -43.39 44.44
N PHE A 85 -0.71 -42.69 45.54
CA PHE A 85 0.56 -42.00 45.77
C PHE A 85 1.27 -42.67 46.95
N ASP A 86 2.49 -43.15 46.75
CA ASP A 86 3.29 -43.84 47.79
C ASP A 86 2.55 -44.99 48.51
N GLY A 87 1.65 -45.68 47.79
CA GLY A 87 0.84 -46.79 48.32
C GLY A 87 -0.43 -46.37 49.07
N LEU A 88 -0.79 -45.07 49.07
CA LEU A 88 -2.04 -44.55 49.59
C LEU A 88 -2.99 -44.19 48.45
N ASP A 89 -4.15 -44.84 48.40
CA ASP A 89 -5.21 -44.53 47.44
C ASP A 89 -5.98 -43.30 47.91
N VAL A 90 -5.91 -42.24 47.12
CA VAL A 90 -6.57 -40.96 47.40
C VAL A 90 -7.38 -40.50 46.19
N GLU A 91 -8.46 -39.78 46.46
CA GLU A 91 -9.25 -39.12 45.45
C GLU A 91 -8.66 -37.74 45.15
N ILE A 92 -8.36 -37.51 43.88
CA ILE A 92 -7.89 -36.22 43.38
C ILE A 92 -8.93 -35.61 42.43
N SER A 93 -8.96 -34.28 42.36
CA SER A 93 -9.72 -33.57 41.34
C SER A 93 -8.86 -33.40 40.09
N GLU A 94 -9.34 -33.90 38.95
CA GLU A 94 -8.71 -33.77 37.64
C GLU A 94 -9.68 -33.11 36.66
N TYR A 95 -9.19 -32.46 35.61
CA TYR A 95 -10.03 -31.89 34.57
C TYR A 95 -10.01 -32.79 33.33
N THR A 96 -11.13 -32.86 32.61
CA THR A 96 -11.16 -33.47 31.27
C THR A 96 -10.34 -32.65 30.27
N MET A 97 -10.07 -33.22 29.09
CA MET A 97 -9.50 -32.44 28.00
C MET A 97 -10.39 -31.24 27.67
N SER A 98 -9.78 -30.09 27.42
CA SER A 98 -10.51 -28.90 27.01
C SER A 98 -11.05 -29.06 25.59
N GLU A 99 -12.18 -28.41 25.31
CA GLU A 99 -12.80 -28.44 23.98
C GLU A 99 -11.85 -27.86 22.92
N ILE A 100 -11.08 -26.83 23.29
CA ILE A 100 -10.10 -26.19 22.39
C ILE A 100 -9.00 -27.17 21.97
N ILE A 101 -8.44 -27.92 22.93
CA ILE A 101 -7.37 -28.88 22.63
C ILE A 101 -7.95 -30.11 21.93
N ALA A 102 -9.12 -30.60 22.35
CA ALA A 102 -9.82 -31.71 21.71
C ALA A 102 -10.09 -31.42 20.23
N ALA A 103 -10.55 -30.21 19.90
CA ALA A 103 -10.79 -29.82 18.51
C ALA A 103 -9.55 -29.86 17.62
N ILE A 104 -8.35 -29.63 18.17
CA ILE A 104 -7.11 -29.83 17.42
C ILE A 104 -6.94 -31.31 17.07
N TYR A 105 -7.15 -32.22 18.02
CA TYR A 105 -7.05 -33.66 17.75
C TYR A 105 -8.13 -34.14 16.78
N ASP A 106 -9.37 -33.72 16.97
CA ASP A 106 -10.49 -34.04 16.07
C ASP A 106 -10.21 -33.53 14.65
N TYR A 107 -9.69 -32.31 14.53
CA TYR A 107 -9.30 -31.72 13.25
C TYR A 107 -8.18 -32.51 12.59
N ARG A 108 -7.15 -32.92 13.34
CA ARG A 108 -6.04 -33.74 12.82
C ARG A 108 -6.52 -35.11 12.35
N GLU A 109 -7.46 -35.72 13.06
CA GLU A 109 -8.04 -37.02 12.69
C GLU A 109 -8.87 -36.92 11.40
N ARG A 110 -9.72 -35.89 11.30
CA ARG A 110 -10.59 -35.67 10.13
C ARG A 110 -9.82 -35.26 8.86
N THR A 111 -8.85 -34.36 9.01
CA THR A 111 -8.14 -33.76 7.86
C THR A 111 -6.83 -34.45 7.52
N GLY A 112 -6.24 -35.19 8.46
CA GLY A 112 -4.90 -35.78 8.36
C GLY A 112 -3.76 -34.76 8.51
N LEU A 113 -4.04 -33.46 8.62
CA LEU A 113 -3.03 -32.41 8.78
C LEU A 113 -2.47 -32.44 10.19
N ARG A 114 -1.14 -32.62 10.32
CA ARG A 114 -0.47 -32.69 11.62
C ARG A 114 0.02 -31.33 12.12
N ASP A 115 0.36 -30.44 11.21
CA ASP A 115 0.81 -29.10 11.51
C ASP A 115 -0.32 -28.09 11.26
N GLY A 116 -0.36 -27.00 12.03
CA GLY A 116 -1.45 -26.03 11.94
C GLY A 116 -1.25 -24.77 12.78
N ILE A 117 -2.26 -23.91 12.73
CA ILE A 117 -2.38 -22.70 13.54
C ILE A 117 -3.57 -22.90 14.48
N LEU A 118 -3.33 -22.72 15.78
CA LEU A 118 -4.39 -22.47 16.75
C LEU A 118 -4.55 -20.95 16.87
N PHE A 119 -5.63 -20.43 16.28
CA PHE A 119 -5.96 -19.02 16.33
C PHE A 119 -6.96 -18.75 17.46
N LEU A 120 -6.56 -17.93 18.42
CA LEU A 120 -7.43 -17.48 19.51
C LEU A 120 -7.74 -15.99 19.32
N ASP A 121 -8.98 -15.66 18.99
CA ASP A 121 -9.42 -14.28 18.82
C ASP A 121 -9.95 -13.71 20.15
N GLU A 122 -9.90 -12.38 20.25
CA GLU A 122 -10.37 -11.59 21.40
C GLU A 122 -9.81 -12.03 22.76
N ILE A 123 -8.53 -12.43 22.80
CA ILE A 123 -7.91 -13.00 24.00
C ILE A 123 -7.84 -12.04 25.19
N ASN A 124 -7.85 -10.74 24.90
CA ASN A 124 -7.85 -9.68 25.89
C ASN A 124 -9.27 -9.29 26.33
N CYS A 125 -10.32 -9.89 25.78
CA CYS A 125 -11.71 -9.66 26.18
C CYS A 125 -12.30 -10.86 26.95
N VAL A 126 -11.46 -11.79 27.41
CA VAL A 126 -11.87 -12.96 28.19
C VAL A 126 -12.52 -12.57 29.52
N SER A 127 -13.40 -13.41 30.06
CA SER A 127 -13.97 -13.17 31.39
C SER A 127 -12.89 -13.19 32.49
N GLU A 128 -13.12 -12.46 33.58
CA GLU A 128 -12.22 -12.43 34.75
C GLU A 128 -11.93 -13.84 35.30
N THR A 129 -12.90 -14.74 35.23
CA THR A 129 -12.77 -16.13 35.69
C THR A 129 -11.86 -16.99 34.80
N LEU A 130 -11.70 -16.63 33.53
CA LEU A 130 -10.87 -17.32 32.55
C LEU A 130 -9.48 -16.70 32.43
N TYR A 131 -9.35 -15.41 32.75
CA TYR A 131 -8.11 -14.64 32.61
C TYR A 131 -6.86 -15.33 33.20
N PRO A 132 -6.86 -15.88 34.43
CA PRO A 132 -5.68 -16.59 34.96
C PRO A 132 -5.29 -17.83 34.16
N SER A 133 -6.28 -18.55 33.64
CA SER A 133 -6.04 -19.74 32.80
C SER A 133 -5.49 -19.34 31.43
N MET A 134 -5.91 -18.18 30.92
CA MET A 134 -5.40 -17.63 29.68
C MET A 134 -3.94 -17.21 29.81
N LEU A 135 -3.56 -16.52 30.89
CA LEU A 135 -2.16 -16.18 31.16
C LEU A 135 -1.28 -17.42 31.28
N GLN A 136 -1.76 -18.48 31.96
CA GLN A 136 -1.08 -19.76 32.01
C GLN A 136 -0.92 -20.38 30.62
N PHE A 137 -1.96 -20.32 29.80
CA PHE A 137 -1.93 -20.82 28.42
C PHE A 137 -0.91 -20.06 27.56
N LEU A 138 -0.88 -18.72 27.61
CA LEU A 138 0.07 -17.92 26.85
C LEU A 138 1.52 -18.21 27.26
N GLN A 139 1.75 -18.58 28.52
CA GLN A 139 3.07 -18.93 29.01
C GLN A 139 3.51 -20.36 28.66
N TYR A 140 2.64 -21.35 28.82
CA TYR A 140 3.02 -22.77 28.76
C TYR A 140 2.39 -23.56 27.60
N LYS A 141 1.53 -22.90 26.81
CA LYS A 141 0.71 -23.51 25.76
C LYS A 141 -0.08 -24.71 26.27
N THR A 142 -0.63 -24.55 27.47
CA THR A 142 -1.38 -25.59 28.17
C THR A 142 -2.71 -25.06 28.65
N PHE A 143 -3.77 -25.81 28.41
CA PHE A 143 -5.03 -25.65 29.11
C PHE A 143 -5.16 -26.77 30.14
N GLY A 144 -5.17 -26.39 31.43
CA GLY A 144 -5.08 -27.37 32.52
C GLY A 144 -3.79 -28.19 32.42
N LYS A 145 -3.91 -29.52 32.29
CA LYS A 145 -2.76 -30.43 32.10
C LYS A 145 -2.47 -30.76 30.63
N HIS A 146 -3.31 -30.28 29.70
CA HIS A 146 -3.25 -30.66 28.30
C HIS A 146 -2.46 -29.64 27.49
N LYS A 147 -1.38 -30.09 26.86
CA LYS A 147 -0.53 -29.27 25.98
C LYS A 147 -1.14 -29.15 24.59
N VAL A 148 -0.96 -27.99 23.96
CA VAL A 148 -1.12 -27.85 22.52
C VAL A 148 -0.18 -28.86 21.83
N PRO A 149 -0.68 -29.67 20.87
CA PRO A 149 0.14 -30.63 20.16
C PRO A 149 1.33 -29.96 19.46
N ALA A 150 2.48 -30.65 19.43
CA ALA A 150 3.61 -30.18 18.63
C ALA A 150 3.21 -30.09 17.14
N GLY A 151 3.71 -29.08 16.43
CA GLY A 151 3.29 -28.76 15.07
C GLY A 151 2.15 -27.74 14.99
N TRP A 152 1.57 -27.33 16.13
CA TRP A 152 0.53 -26.31 16.18
C TRP A 152 1.07 -25.00 16.74
N VAL A 153 1.14 -23.98 15.89
CA VAL A 153 1.59 -22.64 16.25
C VAL A 153 0.43 -21.85 16.85
N VAL A 154 0.66 -21.21 18.00
CA VAL A 154 -0.34 -20.39 18.67
C VAL A 154 -0.26 -18.96 18.13
N VAL A 155 -1.36 -18.50 17.55
CA VAL A 155 -1.56 -17.11 17.15
C VAL A 155 -2.77 -16.57 17.90
N CYS A 156 -2.64 -15.40 18.48
CA CYS A 156 -3.69 -14.75 19.23
C CYS A 156 -4.02 -13.41 18.59
N ALA A 157 -5.26 -12.95 18.73
CA ALA A 157 -5.68 -11.63 18.34
C ALA A 157 -6.37 -10.90 19.50
N GLY A 158 -6.21 -9.59 19.52
CA GLY A 158 -6.83 -8.71 20.49
C GLY A 158 -7.34 -7.43 19.84
N ASN A 159 -8.21 -6.74 20.56
CA ASN A 159 -8.68 -5.41 20.17
C ASN A 159 -8.03 -4.36 21.09
N PRO A 160 -7.53 -3.24 20.55
CA PRO A 160 -7.10 -2.10 21.35
C PRO A 160 -8.19 -1.59 22.30
N LEU A 161 -7.78 -1.07 23.46
CA LEU A 161 -8.66 -0.59 24.52
C LEU A 161 -9.63 0.52 24.04
N GLU A 162 -9.14 1.37 23.12
CA GLU A 162 -9.91 2.42 22.46
C GLU A 162 -11.18 1.92 21.75
N TYR A 163 -11.20 0.67 21.27
CA TYR A 163 -12.34 0.11 20.54
C TYR A 163 -13.26 -0.73 21.41
N ASN A 164 -12.79 -1.32 22.52
CA ASN A 164 -13.58 -2.18 23.38
C ASN A 164 -13.28 -1.96 24.87
N ARG A 165 -14.31 -1.60 25.65
CA ARG A 165 -14.21 -1.32 27.09
C ARG A 165 -14.05 -2.57 27.95
N SER A 166 -14.31 -3.75 27.41
CA SER A 166 -14.15 -5.04 28.08
C SER A 166 -12.73 -5.62 27.92
N VAL A 167 -11.79 -4.83 27.41
CA VAL A 167 -10.41 -5.23 27.19
C VAL A 167 -9.63 -5.17 28.51
N HIS A 168 -8.97 -6.27 28.83
CA HIS A 168 -7.94 -6.39 29.84
C HIS A 168 -6.57 -6.06 29.23
N GLU A 169 -5.85 -5.11 29.82
CA GLU A 169 -4.47 -4.84 29.44
C GLU A 169 -3.54 -5.91 30.02
N PHE A 170 -2.64 -6.43 29.18
CA PHE A 170 -1.60 -7.35 29.63
C PHE A 170 -0.46 -6.58 30.29
N ASP A 171 0.09 -7.15 31.36
CA ASP A 171 1.28 -6.59 32.01
C ASP A 171 2.55 -6.83 31.17
N ILE A 172 3.62 -6.09 31.48
CA ILE A 172 4.92 -6.21 30.80
C ILE A 172 5.45 -7.65 30.82
N VAL A 173 5.17 -8.40 31.90
CA VAL A 173 5.63 -9.79 32.06
C VAL A 173 4.92 -10.72 31.09
N THR A 174 3.63 -10.50 30.83
CA THR A 174 2.85 -11.25 29.84
C THR A 174 3.28 -10.85 28.43
N LEU A 175 3.43 -9.54 28.16
CA LEU A 175 3.83 -9.04 26.86
C LEU A 175 5.23 -9.52 26.44
N ASP A 176 6.21 -9.61 27.37
CA ASP A 176 7.56 -10.14 27.07
C ASP A 176 7.53 -11.62 26.62
N ARG A 177 6.45 -12.36 26.91
CA ARG A 177 6.28 -13.76 26.49
C ARG A 177 5.56 -13.91 25.16
N LEU A 178 5.03 -12.81 24.62
CA LEU A 178 4.34 -12.75 23.34
C LEU A 178 5.24 -12.12 22.29
N ARG A 179 4.92 -12.36 21.03
CA ARG A 179 5.45 -11.61 19.90
C ARG A 179 4.35 -10.72 19.36
N GLU A 180 4.29 -9.50 19.89
CA GLU A 180 3.25 -8.52 19.56
C GLU A 180 3.46 -7.89 18.18
N ILE A 181 2.36 -7.76 17.44
CA ILE A 181 2.29 -7.14 16.11
C ILE A 181 1.09 -6.18 16.12
N ASP A 182 1.38 -4.88 16.11
CA ASP A 182 0.36 -3.84 16.01
C ASP A 182 -0.05 -3.58 14.57
N VAL A 183 -1.33 -3.76 14.27
CA VAL A 183 -1.93 -3.58 12.95
C VAL A 183 -2.87 -2.39 12.94
N VAL A 184 -2.60 -1.46 12.04
CA VAL A 184 -3.38 -0.24 11.83
C VAL A 184 -4.18 -0.39 10.53
N PRO A 185 -5.43 0.08 10.47
CA PRO A 185 -6.18 0.16 9.23
C PRO A 185 -5.41 0.97 8.18
N ASP A 186 -5.23 0.41 6.99
CA ASP A 186 -4.52 1.04 5.88
C ASP A 186 -5.32 0.85 4.59
N TYR A 187 -5.75 1.96 4.00
CA TYR A 187 -6.57 1.93 2.80
C TYR A 187 -5.80 1.35 1.61
N ALA A 188 -4.51 1.66 1.45
CA ALA A 188 -3.73 1.17 0.31
C ALA A 188 -3.66 -0.37 0.29
N SER A 189 -3.40 -0.99 1.44
CA SER A 189 -3.43 -2.45 1.58
C SER A 189 -4.82 -3.04 1.29
N TRP A 190 -5.88 -2.39 1.79
CA TRP A 190 -7.25 -2.85 1.55
C TRP A 190 -7.69 -2.65 0.09
N HIS A 191 -7.26 -1.58 -0.57
CA HIS A 191 -7.57 -1.29 -1.97
C HIS A 191 -6.98 -2.34 -2.91
N ALA A 192 -5.71 -2.70 -2.70
CA ALA A 192 -5.08 -3.79 -3.44
C ALA A 192 -5.86 -5.12 -3.28
N TYR A 193 -6.30 -5.42 -2.04
CA TYR A 193 -7.16 -6.56 -1.76
C TYR A 193 -8.54 -6.43 -2.44
N ALA A 194 -9.16 -5.26 -2.43
CA ALA A 194 -10.46 -5.00 -3.01
C ALA A 194 -10.45 -5.23 -4.53
N LEU A 195 -9.39 -4.77 -5.21
CA LEU A 195 -9.17 -5.01 -6.64
C LEU A 195 -8.95 -6.51 -6.94
N GLU A 196 -8.16 -7.21 -6.14
CA GLU A 196 -7.93 -8.65 -6.31
C GLU A 196 -9.21 -9.47 -6.10
N LYS A 197 -10.00 -9.12 -5.07
CA LYS A 197 -11.26 -9.80 -4.76
C LYS A 197 -12.39 -9.43 -5.74
N GLY A 198 -12.25 -8.33 -6.48
CA GLY A 198 -13.28 -7.81 -7.37
C GLY A 198 -14.47 -7.25 -6.60
N LEU A 199 -14.21 -6.44 -5.57
CA LEU A 199 -15.25 -5.74 -4.83
C LEU A 199 -16.00 -4.74 -5.73
N HIS A 200 -17.21 -4.38 -5.33
CA HIS A 200 -18.14 -3.59 -6.10
C HIS A 200 -17.52 -2.22 -6.46
N PRO A 201 -17.53 -1.82 -7.75
CA PRO A 201 -16.86 -0.61 -8.21
C PRO A 201 -17.25 0.64 -7.42
N ALA A 202 -18.55 0.84 -7.19
CA ALA A 202 -19.06 2.00 -6.44
C ALA A 202 -18.44 2.15 -5.03
N VAL A 203 -18.08 1.06 -4.36
CA VAL A 203 -17.44 1.10 -3.05
C VAL A 203 -15.97 1.51 -3.19
N VAL A 204 -15.26 0.89 -4.14
CA VAL A 204 -13.83 1.16 -4.39
C VAL A 204 -13.64 2.62 -4.81
N THR A 205 -14.38 3.08 -5.80
CA THR A 205 -14.28 4.43 -6.35
C THR A 205 -14.74 5.51 -5.37
N PHE A 206 -15.73 5.22 -4.52
CA PHE A 206 -16.12 6.13 -3.43
C PHE A 206 -14.97 6.33 -2.44
N LEU A 207 -14.36 5.23 -2.00
CA LEU A 207 -13.28 5.29 -1.01
C LEU A 207 -11.97 5.84 -1.60
N ASP A 208 -11.75 5.70 -2.91
CA ASP A 208 -10.62 6.35 -3.58
C ASP A 208 -10.72 7.87 -3.49
N ALA A 209 -11.93 8.40 -3.66
CA ALA A 209 -12.23 9.82 -3.50
C ALA A 209 -12.27 10.26 -2.02
N LYS A 210 -12.71 9.38 -1.11
CA LYS A 210 -12.93 9.67 0.31
C LYS A 210 -12.28 8.64 1.24
N LYS A 211 -10.94 8.64 1.25
CA LYS A 211 -10.13 7.68 2.01
C LYS A 211 -10.35 7.76 3.53
N ASP A 212 -10.76 8.92 4.03
CA ASP A 212 -11.17 9.16 5.42
C ASP A 212 -12.44 8.39 5.82
N CYS A 213 -13.27 7.98 4.87
CA CYS A 213 -14.47 7.17 5.11
C CYS A 213 -14.15 5.66 5.23
N PHE A 214 -12.91 5.23 5.01
CA PHE A 214 -12.53 3.82 5.00
C PHE A 214 -12.70 3.15 6.38
N TYR A 215 -12.25 3.83 7.43
CA TYR A 215 -12.26 3.28 8.79
C TYR A 215 -12.48 4.38 9.82
N LYS A 216 -13.55 4.25 10.62
CA LYS A 216 -13.93 5.21 11.67
C LYS A 216 -14.57 4.46 12.83
N VAL A 217 -14.20 4.76 14.06
CA VAL A 217 -14.88 4.25 15.26
C VAL A 217 -14.90 5.34 16.32
N GLU A 218 -16.09 5.83 16.66
CA GLU A 218 -16.30 6.94 17.59
C GLU A 218 -17.46 6.65 18.54
N GLY A 219 -17.42 7.26 19.73
CA GLY A 219 -18.56 7.22 20.66
C GLY A 219 -19.62 8.25 20.27
N LYS A 220 -20.91 7.86 20.29
CA LYS A 220 -22.02 8.81 20.07
C LYS A 220 -22.40 9.54 21.36
N PRO A 221 -22.69 10.86 21.33
CA PRO A 221 -23.31 11.56 22.46
C PRO A 221 -24.65 10.90 22.84
N GLY A 222 -24.85 10.57 24.11
CA GLY A 222 -26.08 9.90 24.59
C GLY A 222 -26.04 8.37 24.63
N GLY A 223 -24.91 7.76 24.25
CA GLY A 223 -24.72 6.30 24.28
C GLY A 223 -24.85 5.66 22.89
N GLY A 224 -23.96 4.70 22.60
CA GLY A 224 -23.84 4.08 21.28
C GLY A 224 -22.47 4.33 20.64
N LYS A 225 -22.19 3.65 19.52
CA LYS A 225 -20.96 3.81 18.73
C LYS A 225 -21.33 4.17 17.29
N SER A 226 -20.65 5.15 16.71
CA SER A 226 -20.64 5.44 15.27
C SER A 226 -19.44 4.73 14.68
N PHE A 227 -19.61 3.87 13.69
CA PHE A 227 -18.46 3.15 13.14
C PHE A 227 -18.61 2.68 11.71
N VAL A 228 -17.47 2.62 11.03
CA VAL A 228 -17.26 2.04 9.70
C VAL A 228 -15.96 1.25 9.75
N THR A 229 -15.98 0.04 9.20
CA THR A 229 -14.82 -0.85 9.18
C THR A 229 -14.60 -1.40 7.78
N ALA A 230 -13.39 -1.89 7.51
CA ALA A 230 -13.06 -2.55 6.23
C ALA A 230 -14.04 -3.71 5.92
N ARG A 231 -14.38 -4.53 6.94
CA ARG A 231 -15.40 -5.59 6.81
C ARG A 231 -16.77 -5.05 6.40
N GLY A 232 -17.21 -3.92 6.98
CA GLY A 232 -18.50 -3.32 6.64
C GLY A 232 -18.58 -2.92 5.15
N TRP A 233 -17.51 -2.37 4.59
CA TRP A 233 -17.42 -2.05 3.17
C TRP A 233 -17.42 -3.29 2.27
N GLU A 234 -16.72 -4.33 2.68
CA GLU A 234 -16.64 -5.60 1.97
C GLU A 234 -18.00 -6.31 1.91
N ASP A 235 -18.68 -6.45 3.05
CA ASP A 235 -20.00 -7.07 3.15
C ASP A 235 -21.04 -6.29 2.33
N LEU A 236 -21.01 -4.95 2.40
CA LEU A 236 -21.86 -4.09 1.59
C LEU A 236 -21.61 -4.28 0.10
N SER A 237 -20.33 -4.31 -0.32
CA SER A 237 -19.93 -4.53 -1.69
C SER A 237 -20.47 -5.86 -2.25
N GLU A 238 -20.31 -6.96 -1.51
CA GLU A 238 -20.82 -8.27 -1.94
C GLU A 238 -22.35 -8.25 -2.10
N LEU A 239 -23.06 -7.62 -1.16
CA LEU A 239 -24.52 -7.56 -1.19
C LEU A 239 -25.03 -6.66 -2.32
N LEU A 240 -24.36 -5.54 -2.59
CA LEU A 240 -24.66 -4.66 -3.72
C LEU A 240 -24.65 -5.43 -5.04
N ALA A 241 -23.58 -6.19 -5.30
CA ALA A 241 -23.46 -7.00 -6.52
C ALA A 241 -24.61 -8.03 -6.65
N LEU A 242 -25.05 -8.61 -5.53
CA LEU A 242 -26.19 -9.53 -5.51
C LEU A 242 -27.52 -8.81 -5.78
N TYR A 243 -27.72 -7.65 -5.17
CA TYR A 243 -28.92 -6.83 -5.34
C TYR A 243 -29.09 -6.41 -6.79
N GLU A 244 -28.02 -5.93 -7.42
CA GLU A 244 -28.01 -5.58 -8.84
C GLU A 244 -28.38 -6.77 -9.72
N ARG A 245 -27.79 -7.96 -9.46
CA ARG A 245 -28.09 -9.18 -10.21
C ARG A 245 -29.54 -9.63 -10.06
N MET A 246 -30.15 -9.37 -8.91
CA MET A 246 -31.57 -9.67 -8.65
C MET A 246 -32.51 -8.56 -9.15
N GLY A 247 -31.99 -7.42 -9.59
CA GLY A 247 -32.79 -6.24 -9.93
C GLY A 247 -33.47 -5.58 -8.73
N VAL A 248 -32.92 -5.76 -7.52
CA VAL A 248 -33.44 -5.16 -6.29
C VAL A 248 -32.70 -3.83 -6.05
N PRO A 249 -33.41 -2.70 -5.86
CA PRO A 249 -32.75 -1.43 -5.58
C PRO A 249 -32.07 -1.47 -4.21
N ALA A 250 -30.87 -0.91 -4.13
CA ALA A 250 -30.19 -0.66 -2.87
C ALA A 250 -30.44 0.77 -2.42
N ASP A 251 -30.79 0.94 -1.14
CA ASP A 251 -31.15 2.22 -0.54
C ASP A 251 -30.27 2.56 0.67
N ARG A 252 -30.45 3.76 1.22
CA ARG A 252 -29.75 4.23 2.40
C ARG A 252 -29.94 3.29 3.60
N ASP A 253 -31.13 2.71 3.75
CA ASP A 253 -31.45 1.83 4.87
C ASP A 253 -30.63 0.53 4.80
N LEU A 254 -30.35 0.03 3.59
CA LEU A 254 -29.39 -1.03 3.38
C LEU A 254 -27.99 -0.58 3.79
N PHE A 255 -27.52 0.58 3.31
CA PHE A 255 -26.17 1.06 3.59
C PHE A 255 -25.93 1.26 5.09
N ALA A 256 -26.90 1.81 5.81
CA ALA A 256 -26.84 2.03 7.27
C ALA A 256 -26.74 0.73 8.08
N GLN A 257 -27.12 -0.43 7.51
CA GLN A 257 -26.95 -1.72 8.18
C GLN A 257 -25.47 -2.12 8.30
N PHE A 258 -24.64 -1.70 7.34
CA PHE A 258 -23.21 -2.01 7.25
C PHE A 258 -22.33 -0.83 7.66
N LEU A 259 -22.67 0.38 7.22
CA LEU A 259 -22.00 1.64 7.51
C LEU A 259 -22.73 2.31 8.68
N ARG A 260 -22.31 2.00 9.91
CA ARG A 260 -22.96 2.46 11.15
C ARG A 260 -22.53 3.88 11.53
N ASP A 261 -22.30 4.73 10.54
CA ASP A 261 -22.01 6.15 10.66
C ASP A 261 -22.92 6.90 9.68
N ASP A 262 -23.77 7.78 10.22
CA ASP A 262 -24.84 8.41 9.45
C ASP A 262 -24.29 9.33 8.35
N ASP A 263 -23.22 10.08 8.64
CA ASP A 263 -22.59 10.99 7.68
C ASP A 263 -21.93 10.24 6.52
N ILE A 264 -21.21 9.15 6.81
CA ILE A 264 -20.60 8.32 5.77
C ILE A 264 -21.69 7.62 4.94
N CYS A 265 -22.75 7.13 5.59
CA CYS A 265 -23.89 6.50 4.92
C CYS A 265 -24.60 7.45 3.96
N ASP A 266 -24.84 8.70 4.37
CA ASP A 266 -25.45 9.73 3.52
C ASP A 266 -24.57 10.07 2.32
N GLN A 267 -23.26 10.23 2.56
CA GLN A 267 -22.30 10.49 1.50
C GLN A 267 -22.23 9.34 0.49
N PHE A 268 -22.21 8.10 0.96
CA PHE A 268 -22.23 6.93 0.09
C PHE A 268 -23.56 6.79 -0.66
N SER A 269 -24.68 7.12 -0.03
CA SER A 269 -26.01 7.07 -0.67
C SER A 269 -26.11 8.01 -1.87
N VAL A 270 -25.64 9.25 -1.71
CA VAL A 270 -25.58 10.25 -2.78
C VAL A 270 -24.65 9.77 -3.88
N TYR A 271 -23.47 9.27 -3.52
CA TYR A 271 -22.50 8.75 -4.47
C TYR A 271 -23.04 7.55 -5.26
N TYR A 272 -23.65 6.57 -4.59
CA TYR A 272 -24.19 5.38 -5.24
C TYR A 272 -25.34 5.70 -6.19
N THR A 273 -26.19 6.66 -5.84
CA THR A 273 -27.25 7.15 -6.73
C THR A 273 -26.65 7.75 -8.00
N LEU A 274 -25.59 8.54 -7.85
CA LEU A 274 -24.88 9.14 -8.97
C LEU A 274 -24.17 8.07 -9.83
N PHE A 275 -23.53 7.10 -9.19
CA PHE A 275 -22.90 5.96 -9.83
C PHE A 275 -23.90 5.16 -10.68
N GLN A 276 -25.09 4.85 -10.15
CA GLN A 276 -26.12 4.14 -10.90
C GLN A 276 -26.69 4.96 -12.04
N LYS A 277 -26.85 6.27 -11.84
CA LYS A 277 -27.21 7.20 -12.91
C LYS A 277 -26.18 7.12 -14.03
N TYR A 278 -24.88 7.21 -13.73
CA TYR A 278 -23.80 7.09 -14.72
C TYR A 278 -23.78 5.74 -15.42
N ARG A 279 -23.91 4.63 -14.69
CA ARG A 279 -23.97 3.29 -15.29
C ARG A 279 -25.11 3.16 -16.30
N SER A 280 -26.28 3.67 -15.95
CA SER A 280 -27.45 3.71 -16.85
C SER A 280 -27.24 4.65 -18.02
N ASP A 281 -26.66 5.82 -17.77
CA ASP A 281 -26.50 6.91 -18.73
C ASP A 281 -25.45 6.60 -19.80
N TYR A 282 -24.35 5.95 -19.43
CA TYR A 282 -23.23 5.65 -20.33
C TYR A 282 -23.35 4.29 -21.03
N GLN A 283 -24.19 3.37 -20.54
CA GLN A 283 -24.42 2.05 -21.15
C GLN A 283 -23.09 1.34 -21.48
N VAL A 284 -22.31 1.02 -20.44
CA VAL A 284 -20.96 0.44 -20.53
C VAL A 284 -20.86 -0.74 -21.50
N ASP A 285 -21.85 -1.64 -21.48
CA ASP A 285 -21.89 -2.79 -22.41
C ASP A 285 -21.97 -2.36 -23.88
N ALA A 286 -22.69 -1.28 -24.18
CA ALA A 286 -22.76 -0.72 -25.54
C ALA A 286 -21.43 -0.06 -25.93
N ILE A 287 -20.76 0.63 -24.99
CA ILE A 287 -19.41 1.18 -25.22
C ILE A 287 -18.43 0.05 -25.55
N LEU A 288 -18.37 -0.99 -24.73
CA LEU A 288 -17.47 -2.13 -24.93
C LEU A 288 -17.83 -2.97 -26.16
N ALA A 289 -19.08 -2.95 -26.62
CA ALA A 289 -19.47 -3.54 -27.89
C ALA A 289 -19.07 -2.69 -29.12
N GLY A 290 -18.50 -1.50 -28.91
CA GLY A 290 -18.19 -0.54 -29.98
C GLY A 290 -19.43 0.15 -30.56
N GLN A 291 -20.52 0.19 -29.80
CA GLN A 291 -21.85 0.69 -30.19
C GLN A 291 -22.28 1.92 -29.37
N ALA A 292 -21.33 2.68 -28.82
CA ALA A 292 -21.62 3.92 -28.11
C ALA A 292 -22.31 4.93 -29.04
N SER A 293 -23.49 5.41 -28.64
CA SER A 293 -24.23 6.44 -29.39
C SER A 293 -23.53 7.80 -29.32
N ASP A 294 -23.80 8.68 -30.28
CA ASP A 294 -23.25 10.06 -30.27
C ASP A 294 -23.62 10.82 -29.00
N ALA A 295 -24.80 10.57 -28.44
CA ALA A 295 -25.23 11.14 -27.16
C ALA A 295 -24.36 10.68 -25.98
N ILE A 296 -23.95 9.40 -25.97
CA ILE A 296 -23.05 8.85 -24.95
C ILE A 296 -21.65 9.48 -25.09
N LYS A 297 -21.15 9.60 -26.33
CA LYS A 297 -19.84 10.20 -26.60
C LYS A 297 -19.81 11.68 -26.20
N GLN A 298 -20.82 12.45 -26.61
CA GLN A 298 -20.92 13.86 -26.28
C GLN A 298 -21.02 14.08 -24.76
N ARG A 299 -21.79 13.23 -24.07
CA ARG A 299 -21.86 13.26 -22.60
C ARG A 299 -20.49 13.03 -21.96
N ALA A 300 -19.72 12.05 -22.43
CA ALA A 300 -18.39 11.76 -21.91
C ALA A 300 -17.41 12.95 -22.12
N VAL A 301 -17.52 13.64 -23.25
CA VAL A 301 -16.73 14.86 -23.54
C VAL A 301 -17.09 16.00 -22.59
N GLU A 302 -18.39 16.23 -22.35
CA GLU A 302 -18.90 17.32 -21.51
C GLU A 302 -18.77 17.04 -20.00
N ALA A 303 -18.55 15.78 -19.61
CA ALA A 303 -18.46 15.35 -18.22
C ALA A 303 -17.27 16.00 -17.49
N ALA A 304 -17.44 16.32 -16.20
CA ALA A 304 -16.33 16.76 -15.36
C ALA A 304 -15.31 15.63 -15.15
N PHE A 305 -14.08 15.97 -14.76
CA PHE A 305 -12.99 15.00 -14.59
C PHE A 305 -13.38 13.82 -13.67
N ASP A 306 -14.03 14.10 -12.55
CA ASP A 306 -14.43 13.07 -11.58
C ASP A 306 -15.44 12.07 -12.17
N GLU A 307 -16.35 12.55 -13.03
CA GLU A 307 -17.31 11.70 -13.75
C GLU A 307 -16.62 10.87 -14.83
N ARG A 308 -15.64 11.44 -15.56
CA ARG A 308 -14.84 10.68 -16.53
C ARG A 308 -14.04 9.57 -15.85
N VAL A 309 -13.42 9.85 -14.69
CA VAL A 309 -12.71 8.82 -13.90
C VAL A 309 -13.67 7.73 -13.41
N ALA A 310 -14.87 8.09 -12.96
CA ALA A 310 -15.89 7.09 -12.60
C ALA A 310 -16.30 6.21 -13.79
N LEU A 311 -16.45 6.80 -14.99
CA LEU A 311 -16.71 6.06 -16.22
C LEU A 311 -15.55 5.14 -16.62
N LEU A 312 -14.30 5.59 -16.48
CA LEU A 312 -13.13 4.74 -16.69
C LEU A 312 -13.14 3.55 -15.73
N GLY A 313 -13.44 3.76 -14.45
CA GLY A 313 -13.57 2.68 -13.47
C GLY A 313 -14.60 1.63 -13.88
N LEU A 314 -15.79 2.08 -14.33
CA LEU A 314 -16.83 1.20 -14.86
C LEU A 314 -16.37 0.36 -16.07
N LEU A 315 -15.65 0.98 -17.01
CA LEU A 315 -15.10 0.31 -18.19
C LEU A 315 -14.03 -0.72 -17.78
N LEU A 316 -13.10 -0.32 -16.92
CA LEU A 316 -12.00 -1.15 -16.44
C LEU A 316 -12.48 -2.40 -15.70
N ASP A 317 -13.51 -2.27 -14.87
CA ASP A 317 -14.03 -3.39 -14.09
C ASP A 317 -14.80 -4.37 -14.98
N ALA A 318 -15.55 -3.87 -15.96
CA ALA A 318 -16.19 -4.70 -16.96
C ALA A 318 -15.15 -5.45 -17.82
N LEU A 319 -14.09 -4.78 -18.28
CA LEU A 319 -12.97 -5.40 -19.00
C LEU A 319 -12.23 -6.44 -18.15
N GLY A 320 -11.96 -6.12 -16.89
CA GLY A 320 -11.29 -7.01 -15.93
C GLY A 320 -12.06 -8.31 -15.74
N SER A 321 -13.39 -8.23 -15.61
CA SER A 321 -14.29 -9.40 -15.51
C SER A 321 -14.21 -10.29 -16.76
N GLU A 322 -14.25 -9.70 -17.96
CA GLU A 322 -14.15 -10.43 -19.22
C GLU A 322 -12.80 -11.13 -19.38
N CYS A 323 -11.70 -10.43 -19.04
CA CYS A 323 -10.35 -10.99 -19.07
C CYS A 323 -10.19 -12.15 -18.07
N ALA A 324 -10.68 -11.96 -16.84
CA ALA A 324 -10.63 -12.97 -15.79
C ALA A 324 -11.40 -14.24 -16.17
N GLU A 325 -12.54 -14.09 -16.84
CA GLU A 325 -13.37 -15.20 -17.30
C GLU A 325 -12.64 -16.06 -18.35
N VAL A 326 -11.96 -15.44 -19.32
CA VAL A 326 -11.17 -16.16 -20.33
C VAL A 326 -10.03 -16.94 -19.68
N LEU A 327 -9.23 -16.28 -18.85
CA LEU A 327 -8.10 -16.91 -18.13
C LEU A 327 -8.57 -18.06 -17.23
N ARG A 328 -9.75 -17.93 -16.61
CA ARG A 328 -10.35 -18.97 -15.78
C ARG A 328 -10.72 -20.21 -16.60
N ILE A 329 -11.36 -20.04 -17.75
CA ILE A 329 -11.72 -21.14 -18.65
C ILE A 329 -10.46 -21.85 -19.17
N GLU A 330 -9.45 -21.09 -19.58
CA GLU A 330 -8.18 -21.64 -20.05
C GLU A 330 -7.50 -22.49 -18.97
N LYS A 331 -7.41 -21.97 -17.74
CA LYS A 331 -6.83 -22.71 -16.61
C LYS A 331 -7.54 -24.03 -16.35
N ILE A 332 -8.87 -24.05 -16.44
CA ILE A 332 -9.66 -25.29 -16.33
C ILE A 332 -9.31 -26.26 -17.46
N CYS A 333 -9.18 -25.79 -18.69
CA CYS A 333 -8.83 -26.62 -19.83
C CYS A 333 -7.41 -27.21 -19.74
N LEU A 334 -6.46 -26.47 -19.15
CA LEU A 334 -5.12 -26.99 -18.85
C LEU A 334 -5.16 -28.09 -17.79
N GLU A 335 -5.91 -27.88 -16.70
CA GLU A 335 -6.08 -28.90 -15.65
C GLU A 335 -6.81 -30.15 -16.19
N LEU A 336 -7.82 -29.98 -17.05
CA LEU A 336 -8.50 -31.08 -17.75
C LEU A 336 -7.54 -31.87 -18.64
N ARG A 337 -6.69 -31.17 -19.42
CA ARG A 337 -5.68 -31.82 -20.26
C ARG A 337 -4.81 -32.79 -19.47
N ASP A 338 -4.38 -32.39 -18.28
CA ASP A 338 -3.50 -33.18 -17.45
C ASP A 338 -4.20 -34.44 -16.92
N VAL A 339 -5.49 -34.34 -16.56
CA VAL A 339 -6.34 -35.50 -16.20
C VAL A 339 -6.53 -36.44 -17.39
N LEU A 340 -6.88 -35.91 -18.55
CA LEU A 340 -7.11 -36.71 -19.75
C LEU A 340 -5.83 -37.39 -20.24
N ARG A 341 -4.67 -36.74 -20.08
CA ARG A 341 -3.36 -37.34 -20.37
C ARG A 341 -3.08 -38.54 -19.47
N SER A 342 -3.38 -38.46 -18.16
CA SER A 342 -3.21 -39.62 -17.27
C SER A 342 -4.19 -40.75 -17.58
N ALA A 343 -5.39 -40.45 -18.07
CA ALA A 343 -6.40 -41.45 -18.42
C ALA A 343 -6.14 -42.14 -19.77
N LYS A 344 -5.31 -41.54 -20.64
CA LYS A 344 -5.14 -41.97 -22.04
C LYS A 344 -4.68 -43.42 -22.17
N GLU A 345 -3.65 -43.83 -21.42
CA GLU A 345 -3.08 -45.18 -21.55
C GLU A 345 -4.08 -46.27 -21.17
N GLU A 346 -4.82 -46.06 -20.07
CA GLU A 346 -5.84 -47.00 -19.60
C GLU A 346 -7.03 -47.09 -20.56
N LEU A 347 -7.50 -45.96 -21.10
CA LEU A 347 -8.58 -45.93 -22.10
C LEU A 347 -8.16 -46.65 -23.38
N LEU A 348 -6.96 -46.40 -23.90
CA LEU A 348 -6.47 -47.08 -25.11
C LEU A 348 -6.20 -48.58 -24.89
N ALA A 349 -5.96 -49.00 -23.64
CA ALA A 349 -5.87 -50.40 -23.27
C ALA A 349 -7.24 -51.12 -23.18
N GLY A 350 -8.35 -50.43 -23.45
CA GLY A 350 -9.69 -51.00 -23.47
C GLY A 350 -10.52 -50.76 -22.21
N ALA A 351 -10.05 -49.94 -21.26
CA ALA A 351 -10.79 -49.65 -20.04
C ALA A 351 -12.10 -48.88 -20.33
N PHE A 352 -13.07 -49.04 -19.43
CA PHE A 352 -14.32 -48.26 -19.46
C PHE A 352 -14.05 -46.82 -19.02
N ALA A 353 -14.65 -45.86 -19.73
CA ALA A 353 -14.50 -44.45 -19.41
C ALA A 353 -14.94 -44.11 -17.99
N ASP A 354 -16.05 -44.70 -17.54
CA ASP A 354 -16.57 -44.54 -16.19
C ASP A 354 -15.61 -45.10 -15.13
N ALA A 355 -14.95 -46.24 -15.40
CA ALA A 355 -13.97 -46.80 -14.47
C ALA A 355 -12.72 -45.90 -14.32
N VAL A 356 -12.26 -45.28 -15.41
CA VAL A 356 -11.06 -44.44 -15.40
C VAL A 356 -11.36 -43.03 -14.91
N LEU A 357 -12.29 -42.32 -15.55
CA LEU A 357 -12.62 -40.94 -15.18
C LEU A 357 -13.53 -40.85 -13.95
N GLY A 358 -14.42 -41.81 -13.73
CA GLY A 358 -15.26 -41.87 -12.53
C GLY A 358 -14.42 -42.01 -11.27
N ALA A 359 -13.44 -42.91 -11.25
CA ALA A 359 -12.50 -43.03 -10.14
C ALA A 359 -11.67 -41.75 -9.88
N GLN A 360 -11.33 -41.01 -10.95
CA GLN A 360 -10.65 -39.71 -10.82
C GLN A 360 -11.60 -38.63 -10.29
N ILE A 361 -12.86 -38.63 -10.71
CA ILE A 361 -13.91 -37.73 -10.19
C ILE A 361 -14.10 -37.98 -8.70
N GLU A 362 -14.32 -39.23 -8.28
CA GLU A 362 -14.52 -39.60 -6.88
C GLU A 362 -13.33 -39.17 -6.01
N ARG A 363 -12.11 -39.49 -6.43
CA ARG A 363 -10.90 -39.07 -5.71
C ARG A 363 -10.81 -37.54 -5.58
N ARG A 364 -11.13 -36.81 -6.64
CA ARG A 364 -11.12 -35.33 -6.61
C ARG A 364 -12.21 -34.77 -5.72
N GLU A 365 -13.39 -35.38 -5.69
CA GLU A 365 -14.50 -35.00 -4.81
C GLU A 365 -14.14 -35.23 -3.34
N GLU A 366 -13.56 -36.39 -3.02
CA GLU A 366 -13.05 -36.69 -1.67
C GLU A 366 -11.93 -35.73 -1.26
N ASP A 367 -10.96 -35.49 -2.14
CA ASP A 367 -9.87 -34.53 -1.90
C ASP A 367 -10.40 -33.11 -1.68
N LEU A 368 -11.36 -32.67 -2.50
CA LEU A 368 -11.97 -31.36 -2.39
C LEU A 368 -12.80 -31.27 -1.11
N ALA A 369 -13.58 -32.30 -0.76
CA ALA A 369 -14.36 -32.34 0.47
C ALA A 369 -13.45 -32.23 1.70
N ARG A 370 -12.38 -33.03 1.76
CA ARG A 370 -11.37 -32.94 2.84
C ARG A 370 -10.74 -31.56 2.95
N LYS A 371 -10.41 -30.94 1.81
CA LYS A 371 -9.82 -29.59 1.76
C LYS A 371 -10.78 -28.47 2.15
N ILE A 372 -12.05 -28.57 1.77
CA ILE A 372 -13.12 -27.66 2.19
C ILE A 372 -13.32 -27.77 3.69
N GLU A 373 -13.38 -29.01 4.19
CA GLU A 373 -13.55 -29.33 5.60
C GLU A 373 -12.37 -28.82 6.44
N ALA A 374 -11.16 -28.89 5.90
CA ALA A 374 -9.98 -28.28 6.51
C ALA A 374 -9.99 -26.74 6.48
N GLY A 375 -10.83 -26.10 5.65
CA GLY A 375 -10.80 -24.64 5.48
C GLY A 375 -9.52 -24.11 4.83
N THR A 376 -8.73 -24.98 4.17
CA THR A 376 -7.41 -24.65 3.61
C THR A 376 -7.45 -24.34 2.12
N THR A 377 -8.64 -24.31 1.50
CA THR A 377 -8.79 -24.10 0.06
C THR A 377 -9.63 -22.87 -0.24
N PRO A 378 -9.08 -21.88 -0.98
CA PRO A 378 -9.81 -20.67 -1.32
C PRO A 378 -11.05 -20.94 -2.17
N THR A 379 -12.10 -20.14 -1.99
CA THR A 379 -13.38 -20.26 -2.71
C THR A 379 -13.23 -20.28 -4.22
N ALA A 380 -12.31 -19.48 -4.79
CA ALA A 380 -12.03 -19.49 -6.22
C ALA A 380 -11.50 -20.85 -6.72
N LYS A 381 -10.69 -21.54 -5.90
CA LYS A 381 -10.18 -22.89 -6.20
C LYS A 381 -11.27 -23.94 -6.03
N ILE A 382 -12.15 -23.80 -5.02
CA ILE A 382 -13.33 -24.67 -4.86
C ILE A 382 -14.23 -24.59 -6.09
N ARG A 383 -14.57 -23.37 -6.53
CA ARG A 383 -15.40 -23.15 -7.73
C ARG A 383 -14.76 -23.78 -8.96
N ARG A 384 -13.44 -23.60 -9.15
CA ARG A 384 -12.70 -24.16 -10.27
C ARG A 384 -12.72 -25.70 -10.29
N GLU A 385 -12.40 -26.35 -9.18
CA GLU A 385 -12.43 -27.82 -9.07
C GLU A 385 -13.84 -28.37 -9.30
N ARG A 386 -14.88 -27.70 -8.77
CA ARG A 386 -16.28 -28.09 -9.04
C ARG A 386 -16.62 -28.00 -10.53
N THR A 387 -16.21 -26.94 -11.22
CA THR A 387 -16.41 -26.81 -12.67
C THR A 387 -15.66 -27.90 -13.44
N LEU A 388 -14.42 -28.20 -13.04
CA LEU A 388 -13.63 -29.28 -13.65
C LEU A 388 -14.33 -30.64 -13.49
N ILE A 389 -14.80 -30.96 -12.28
CA ILE A 389 -15.57 -32.19 -12.01
C ILE A 389 -16.86 -32.25 -12.84
N GLN A 390 -17.58 -31.13 -12.96
CA GLN A 390 -18.77 -31.05 -13.80
C GLN A 390 -18.46 -31.33 -15.28
N LEU A 391 -17.36 -30.81 -15.82
CA LEU A 391 -16.94 -31.07 -17.19
C LEU A 391 -16.53 -32.54 -17.40
N LEU A 392 -15.81 -33.15 -16.46
CA LEU A 392 -15.48 -34.59 -16.54
C LEU A 392 -16.75 -35.46 -16.54
N ARG A 393 -17.74 -35.13 -15.70
CA ARG A 393 -19.04 -35.80 -15.72
C ARG A 393 -19.78 -35.59 -17.04
N ALA A 394 -19.70 -34.41 -17.62
CA ALA A 394 -20.28 -34.14 -18.94
C ALA A 394 -19.61 -35.00 -20.04
N PHE A 395 -18.29 -35.20 -19.98
CA PHE A 395 -17.59 -36.10 -20.92
C PHE A 395 -18.03 -37.56 -20.79
N LEU A 396 -18.27 -38.04 -19.57
CA LEU A 396 -18.84 -39.37 -19.34
C LEU A 396 -20.29 -39.49 -19.86
N ALA A 397 -21.10 -38.45 -19.64
CA ALA A 397 -22.46 -38.39 -20.19
C ALA A 397 -22.45 -38.42 -21.73
N GLU A 398 -21.51 -37.74 -22.38
CA GLU A 398 -21.35 -37.75 -23.84
C GLU A 398 -20.96 -39.14 -24.35
N CYS A 399 -20.06 -39.85 -23.66
CA CYS A 399 -19.72 -41.24 -24.00
C CYS A 399 -20.93 -42.17 -23.93
N THR A 400 -21.82 -41.94 -22.97
CA THR A 400 -23.07 -42.70 -22.83
C THR A 400 -24.05 -42.37 -23.96
N LEU A 401 -24.16 -41.08 -24.30
CA LEU A 401 -25.06 -40.60 -25.36
C LEU A 401 -24.64 -41.09 -26.75
N GLN A 402 -23.34 -41.20 -27.02
CA GLN A 402 -22.79 -41.69 -28.28
C GLN A 402 -22.56 -43.22 -28.33
N ASP A 403 -22.93 -43.95 -27.27
CA ASP A 403 -22.70 -45.40 -27.13
C ASP A 403 -21.22 -45.81 -27.30
N THR A 404 -20.31 -45.00 -26.73
CA THR A 404 -18.85 -45.23 -26.74
C THR A 404 -18.32 -45.42 -25.31
N PRO A 405 -18.62 -46.53 -24.62
CA PRO A 405 -18.36 -46.68 -23.18
C PRO A 405 -16.91 -47.04 -22.81
N SER A 406 -16.10 -47.55 -23.74
CA SER A 406 -14.74 -48.02 -23.46
C SER A 406 -13.80 -47.90 -24.67
N GLY A 407 -12.50 -48.09 -24.41
CA GLY A 407 -11.50 -48.25 -25.46
C GLY A 407 -11.20 -46.97 -26.25
N GLU A 408 -10.67 -47.17 -27.45
CA GLU A 408 -10.40 -46.11 -28.42
C GLU A 408 -11.65 -45.26 -28.79
N PRO A 409 -12.86 -45.83 -28.98
CA PRO A 409 -14.05 -45.02 -29.22
C PRO A 409 -14.36 -44.03 -28.09
N ALA A 410 -14.27 -44.47 -26.82
CA ALA A 410 -14.48 -43.58 -25.69
C ALA A 410 -13.42 -42.47 -25.62
N PHE A 411 -12.15 -42.81 -25.87
CA PHE A 411 -11.07 -41.83 -25.93
C PHE A 411 -11.32 -40.75 -26.99
N GLU A 412 -11.75 -41.13 -28.20
CA GLU A 412 -12.04 -40.16 -29.26
C GLU A 412 -13.28 -39.29 -28.96
N THR A 413 -14.32 -39.84 -28.32
CA THR A 413 -15.47 -39.06 -27.84
C THR A 413 -15.05 -38.02 -26.79
N ILE A 414 -14.27 -38.43 -25.79
CA ILE A 414 -13.75 -37.53 -24.74
C ILE A 414 -12.82 -36.47 -25.35
N ARG A 415 -11.94 -36.88 -26.27
CA ARG A 415 -11.03 -35.98 -26.99
C ARG A 415 -11.79 -34.94 -27.79
N SER A 416 -12.86 -35.33 -28.50
CA SER A 416 -13.73 -34.43 -29.26
C SER A 416 -14.44 -33.43 -28.33
N ALA A 417 -15.00 -33.91 -27.21
CA ALA A 417 -15.63 -33.05 -26.21
C ALA A 417 -14.62 -32.05 -25.61
N TYR A 418 -13.41 -32.49 -25.27
CA TYR A 418 -12.34 -31.61 -24.80
C TYR A 418 -11.91 -30.59 -25.86
N GLN A 419 -11.78 -31.01 -27.13
CA GLN A 419 -11.45 -30.11 -28.23
C GLN A 419 -12.52 -29.02 -28.44
N LYS A 420 -13.80 -29.33 -28.17
CA LYS A 420 -14.87 -28.34 -28.19
C LYS A 420 -14.69 -27.27 -27.10
N GLU A 421 -14.34 -27.69 -25.88
CA GLU A 421 -14.04 -26.76 -24.78
C GLU A 421 -12.83 -25.86 -25.10
N VAL A 422 -11.74 -26.45 -25.60
CA VAL A 422 -10.53 -25.70 -26.03
C VAL A 422 -10.85 -24.75 -27.20
N GLY A 423 -11.65 -25.22 -28.16
CA GLY A 423 -12.07 -24.44 -29.33
C GLY A 423 -12.91 -23.21 -28.97
N ALA A 424 -13.57 -23.21 -27.82
CA ALA A 424 -14.35 -22.07 -27.33
C ALA A 424 -13.50 -20.95 -26.70
N ILE A 425 -12.23 -21.22 -26.35
CA ILE A 425 -11.36 -20.24 -25.69
C ILE A 425 -11.01 -19.10 -26.64
N ARG A 426 -10.52 -19.42 -27.84
CA ARG A 426 -10.02 -18.41 -28.80
C ARG A 426 -11.11 -17.39 -29.19
N PRO A 427 -12.36 -17.79 -29.53
CA PRO A 427 -13.44 -16.84 -29.79
C PRO A 427 -13.74 -15.92 -28.59
N LYS A 428 -13.73 -16.45 -27.36
CA LYS A 428 -13.95 -15.64 -26.15
C LYS A 428 -12.79 -14.67 -25.90
N ALA A 429 -11.55 -15.11 -26.09
CA ALA A 429 -10.37 -14.25 -25.99
C ALA A 429 -10.41 -13.13 -27.05
N SER A 430 -10.76 -13.45 -28.30
CA SER A 430 -10.93 -12.44 -29.34
C SER A 430 -12.05 -11.45 -29.01
N ALA A 431 -13.17 -11.91 -28.45
CA ALA A 431 -14.25 -11.02 -28.02
C ALA A 431 -13.82 -10.09 -26.86
N ALA A 432 -13.08 -10.59 -25.87
CA ALA A 432 -12.55 -9.77 -24.79
C ALA A 432 -11.51 -8.74 -25.30
N SER A 433 -10.64 -9.14 -26.24
CA SER A 433 -9.68 -8.23 -26.86
C SER A 433 -10.39 -7.14 -27.69
N ALA A 434 -11.43 -7.50 -28.45
CA ALA A 434 -12.24 -6.53 -29.19
C ALA A 434 -12.97 -5.52 -28.27
N LYS A 435 -13.43 -5.96 -27.09
CA LYS A 435 -13.99 -5.06 -26.07
C LYS A 435 -12.94 -4.09 -25.54
N MET A 436 -11.71 -4.56 -25.33
CA MET A 436 -10.59 -3.72 -24.93
C MET A 436 -10.26 -2.68 -26.00
N ASP A 437 -10.22 -3.08 -27.28
CA ASP A 437 -10.02 -2.14 -28.40
C ASP A 437 -11.14 -1.09 -28.50
N ALA A 438 -12.39 -1.50 -28.27
CA ALA A 438 -13.52 -0.58 -28.24
C ALA A 438 -13.42 0.42 -27.08
N ALA A 439 -12.94 -0.01 -25.92
CA ALA A 439 -12.71 0.87 -24.78
C ALA A 439 -11.60 1.90 -25.08
N PHE A 440 -10.45 1.47 -25.62
CA PHE A 440 -9.39 2.39 -26.03
C PHE A 440 -9.90 3.43 -27.01
N ARG A 441 -10.59 2.99 -28.08
CA ARG A 441 -11.18 3.89 -29.07
C ARG A 441 -12.17 4.88 -28.44
N PHE A 442 -13.00 4.42 -27.50
CA PHE A 442 -13.93 5.30 -26.82
C PHE A 442 -13.20 6.37 -25.99
N VAL A 443 -12.16 6.00 -25.25
CA VAL A 443 -11.36 6.95 -24.47
C VAL A 443 -10.64 7.94 -25.40
N ASP A 444 -10.04 7.49 -26.49
CA ASP A 444 -9.40 8.36 -27.50
C ASP A 444 -10.36 9.37 -28.12
N GLU A 445 -11.59 8.94 -28.44
CA GLU A 445 -12.58 9.78 -29.10
C GLU A 445 -13.24 10.79 -28.15
N THR A 446 -13.25 10.53 -26.84
CA THR A 446 -14.06 11.29 -25.87
C THR A 446 -13.29 11.96 -24.75
N MET A 447 -12.04 11.58 -24.51
CA MET A 447 -11.24 12.03 -23.37
C MET A 447 -9.83 12.46 -23.79
N GLY A 448 -9.08 13.10 -22.88
CA GLY A 448 -7.73 13.59 -23.14
C GLY A 448 -6.64 12.58 -22.77
N GLN A 449 -5.38 12.95 -23.03
CA GLN A 449 -4.20 12.16 -22.64
C GLN A 449 -4.14 11.87 -21.14
N ARG A 450 -4.64 12.78 -20.29
CA ARG A 450 -4.67 12.60 -18.83
C ARG A 450 -5.54 11.40 -18.44
N GLU A 451 -6.73 11.30 -18.99
CA GLU A 451 -7.65 10.18 -18.77
C GLU A 451 -7.08 8.87 -19.34
N MET A 452 -6.46 8.92 -20.51
CA MET A 452 -5.78 7.76 -21.10
C MET A 452 -4.64 7.25 -20.20
N LEU A 453 -3.86 8.14 -19.59
CA LEU A 453 -2.82 7.77 -18.62
C LEU A 453 -3.41 7.05 -17.39
N VAL A 454 -4.52 7.56 -16.84
CA VAL A 454 -5.23 6.91 -15.73
C VAL A 454 -5.73 5.53 -16.15
N PHE A 455 -6.39 5.43 -17.31
CA PHE A 455 -6.90 4.18 -17.85
C PHE A 455 -5.77 3.14 -18.03
N MET A 456 -4.63 3.54 -18.59
CA MET A 456 -3.47 2.68 -18.78
C MET A 456 -2.82 2.24 -17.46
N ALA A 457 -2.63 3.16 -16.52
CA ALA A 457 -2.10 2.84 -15.19
C ALA A 457 -2.99 1.80 -14.50
N GLU A 458 -4.29 2.01 -14.52
CA GLU A 458 -5.28 1.12 -13.90
C GLU A 458 -5.43 -0.25 -14.62
N LEU A 459 -5.19 -0.31 -15.93
CA LEU A 459 -5.09 -1.58 -16.65
C LEU A 459 -3.87 -2.39 -16.22
N THR A 460 -2.75 -1.72 -15.90
CA THR A 460 -1.49 -2.38 -15.51
C THR A 460 -1.50 -2.91 -14.07
N THR A 461 -2.23 -2.26 -13.17
CA THR A 461 -2.33 -2.67 -11.75
C THR A 461 -3.28 -3.86 -11.55
N ARG A 462 -4.24 -4.08 -12.45
CA ARG A 462 -5.16 -5.21 -12.41
C ARG A 462 -4.50 -6.49 -12.92
N ASN A 463 -4.53 -7.55 -12.09
CA ASN A 463 -3.87 -8.82 -12.40
C ASN A 463 -4.48 -9.52 -13.64
N ALA A 464 -5.81 -9.54 -13.74
CA ALA A 464 -6.52 -10.22 -14.82
C ALA A 464 -6.24 -9.61 -16.21
N THR A 465 -6.26 -8.29 -16.32
CA THR A 465 -5.97 -7.57 -17.58
C THR A 465 -4.53 -7.75 -17.99
N THR A 466 -3.57 -7.58 -17.05
CA THR A 466 -2.14 -7.76 -17.32
C THR A 466 -1.81 -9.20 -17.74
N GLN A 467 -2.34 -10.22 -17.06
CA GLN A 467 -2.14 -11.61 -17.46
C GLN A 467 -2.77 -11.91 -18.82
N PHE A 468 -3.97 -11.39 -19.09
CA PHE A 468 -4.66 -11.57 -20.35
C PHE A 468 -3.86 -10.97 -21.52
N VAL A 469 -3.41 -9.72 -21.39
CA VAL A 469 -2.62 -9.06 -22.42
C VAL A 469 -1.27 -9.76 -22.61
N SER A 470 -0.61 -10.18 -21.54
CA SER A 470 0.65 -10.94 -21.62
C SER A 470 0.47 -12.26 -22.38
N HIS A 471 -0.67 -12.93 -22.24
CA HIS A 471 -0.93 -14.24 -22.84
C HIS A 471 -1.49 -14.16 -24.27
N TYR A 472 -2.47 -13.29 -24.52
CA TYR A 472 -3.20 -13.20 -25.79
C TYR A 472 -2.77 -12.01 -26.66
N GLY A 473 -2.10 -11.01 -26.09
CA GLY A 473 -1.78 -9.75 -26.74
C GLY A 473 -2.99 -8.83 -26.92
N ASN A 474 -2.73 -7.53 -27.02
CA ASN A 474 -3.70 -6.55 -27.49
C ASN A 474 -2.94 -5.38 -28.15
N GLU A 475 -3.20 -5.14 -29.45
CA GLU A 475 -2.47 -4.13 -30.22
C GLU A 475 -2.72 -2.72 -29.71
N SER A 476 -3.98 -2.37 -29.39
CA SER A 476 -4.34 -1.06 -28.86
C SER A 476 -3.60 -0.76 -27.55
N TYR A 477 -3.51 -1.74 -26.65
CA TYR A 477 -2.76 -1.63 -25.41
C TYR A 477 -1.26 -1.38 -25.67
N TYR A 478 -0.64 -2.16 -26.57
CA TYR A 478 0.79 -2.00 -26.86
C TYR A 478 1.08 -0.65 -27.53
N GLN A 479 0.22 -0.23 -28.47
CA GLN A 479 0.33 1.08 -29.12
C GLN A 479 0.26 2.22 -28.11
N HIS A 480 -0.68 2.18 -27.16
CA HIS A 480 -0.77 3.23 -26.14
C HIS A 480 0.36 3.16 -25.12
N ASN A 481 0.82 1.96 -24.75
CA ASN A 481 1.96 1.81 -23.86
C ASN A 481 3.26 2.32 -24.51
N GLU A 482 3.47 2.02 -25.79
CA GLU A 482 4.61 2.54 -26.55
C GLU A 482 4.46 4.03 -26.81
N THR A 483 3.29 4.53 -27.22
CA THR A 483 3.06 5.96 -27.45
C THR A 483 3.30 6.76 -26.18
N LEU A 484 2.83 6.30 -25.02
CA LEU A 484 3.09 6.97 -23.75
C LEU A 484 4.58 6.93 -23.35
N LYS A 485 5.31 5.85 -23.66
CA LYS A 485 6.76 5.76 -23.47
C LYS A 485 7.56 6.57 -24.50
N VAL A 486 7.06 6.65 -25.73
CA VAL A 486 7.65 7.36 -26.86
C VAL A 486 7.38 8.84 -26.73
N ASP A 487 6.24 9.28 -26.21
CA ASP A 487 5.97 10.68 -25.87
C ASP A 487 6.88 11.10 -24.71
N GLN A 488 7.08 10.24 -23.70
CA GLN A 488 8.12 10.42 -22.68
C GLN A 488 9.54 10.48 -23.28
N ALA A 489 9.83 9.73 -24.35
CA ALA A 489 11.13 9.72 -25.02
C ALA A 489 11.31 10.81 -26.10
N ARG A 490 10.22 11.29 -26.71
CA ARG A 490 10.16 12.33 -27.77
C ARG A 490 10.22 13.71 -27.16
N ALA A 491 9.57 13.92 -26.02
CA ALA A 491 9.82 15.09 -25.18
C ALA A 491 11.33 15.28 -24.94
N ASN A 492 12.06 14.18 -24.74
CA ASN A 492 13.52 14.17 -24.58
C ASN A 492 14.35 14.24 -25.89
N LEU A 493 13.73 14.07 -27.07
CA LEU A 493 14.43 14.04 -28.38
C LEU A 493 14.22 15.32 -29.18
N ASP A 494 13.07 15.98 -29.10
CA ASP A 494 12.83 17.28 -29.73
C ASP A 494 13.77 18.35 -29.15
N GLU A 495 14.08 18.24 -27.85
CA GLU A 495 15.10 19.03 -27.15
C GLU A 495 16.55 18.77 -27.65
N ARG A 496 16.80 17.59 -28.25
CA ARG A 496 18.11 17.21 -28.81
C ARG A 496 18.21 17.54 -30.29
N ALA A 497 17.11 17.55 -31.02
CA ALA A 497 17.05 17.89 -32.44
C ALA A 497 17.26 19.39 -32.71
N GLU A 498 16.78 20.27 -31.82
CA GLU A 498 17.10 21.71 -31.88
C GLU A 498 18.59 22.00 -31.63
N LYS A 499 19.26 21.19 -30.81
CA LYS A 499 20.72 21.30 -30.59
C LYS A 499 21.56 20.83 -31.77
N LEU A 500 21.04 19.97 -32.63
CA LEU A 500 21.76 19.38 -33.76
C LEU A 500 21.66 20.20 -35.07
N SER A 501 20.70 21.13 -35.18
CA SER A 501 20.61 22.04 -36.34
C SER A 501 21.53 23.27 -36.22
N SER A 502 22.21 23.45 -35.08
CA SER A 502 23.14 24.55 -34.83
C SER A 502 24.63 24.19 -34.99
N LEU A 503 24.93 22.99 -35.48
CA LEU A 503 26.29 22.46 -35.64
C LEU A 503 26.55 22.07 -37.10
N ASP A 504 26.57 23.06 -37.99
CA ASP A 504 27.32 22.99 -39.25
C ASP A 504 28.28 24.19 -39.25
N ASP A 505 29.52 23.95 -38.81
CA ASP A 505 30.73 24.36 -39.54
C ASP A 505 32.00 23.79 -38.86
N ASP A 506 32.73 23.01 -39.67
CA ASP A 506 34.14 22.59 -39.61
C ASP A 506 34.67 21.50 -38.64
N VAL A 507 34.94 20.35 -39.28
CA VAL A 507 35.81 19.19 -38.93
C VAL A 507 37.25 19.54 -39.43
N PRO A 508 38.42 19.06 -38.90
CA PRO A 508 38.69 17.67 -38.53
C PRO A 508 39.73 17.31 -37.44
N ASP A 509 39.39 16.22 -36.76
CA ASP A 509 40.09 14.96 -36.44
C ASP A 509 41.64 14.76 -36.47
N VAL A 510 42.01 13.82 -35.59
CA VAL A 510 43.19 12.92 -35.46
C VAL A 510 44.54 13.46 -34.94
N LEU A 511 44.93 13.08 -33.70
CA LEU A 511 45.83 11.93 -33.43
C LEU A 511 46.21 11.78 -31.93
N GLU A 512 46.29 10.51 -31.53
CA GLU A 512 46.47 9.94 -30.19
C GLU A 512 47.85 10.18 -29.54
N GLY A 513 47.86 10.11 -28.20
CA GLY A 513 49.02 9.66 -27.40
C GLY A 513 49.23 10.44 -26.10
N PRO A 514 49.48 9.79 -24.93
CA PRO A 514 49.05 10.33 -23.64
C PRO A 514 50.19 10.86 -22.74
N SER A 515 49.79 11.50 -21.64
CA SER A 515 50.38 11.52 -20.28
C SER A 515 50.77 12.90 -19.69
N VAL A 516 50.04 13.23 -18.61
CA VAL A 516 50.44 13.75 -17.29
C VAL A 516 51.76 14.56 -17.21
N ASP A 517 51.73 15.82 -16.77
CA ASP A 517 51.74 16.22 -15.36
C ASP A 517 51.79 17.75 -15.18
N VAL A 518 51.40 18.14 -13.98
CA VAL A 518 51.20 19.45 -13.37
C VAL A 518 52.45 20.31 -13.37
N SER A 519 52.32 21.60 -13.76
CA SER A 519 52.64 22.75 -12.90
C SER A 519 52.78 24.09 -13.67
N GLN A 520 52.51 25.15 -12.91
CA GLN A 520 52.86 26.56 -13.12
C GLN A 520 51.84 27.47 -13.80
N ALA A 521 51.14 28.19 -12.91
CA ALA A 521 50.49 29.46 -13.14
C ALA A 521 51.48 30.57 -13.51
N VAL A 522 51.11 31.38 -14.51
CA VAL A 522 51.23 32.86 -14.61
C VAL A 522 50.17 33.25 -15.66
N GLY A 523 49.08 33.97 -15.41
CA GLY A 523 48.96 35.23 -14.70
C GLY A 523 48.80 36.36 -15.74
N LEU A 524 47.56 36.80 -16.00
CA LEU A 524 47.31 38.13 -16.55
C LEU A 524 46.07 38.76 -15.91
N LYS A 525 46.31 39.94 -15.35
CA LYS A 525 45.45 40.73 -14.47
C LYS A 525 44.37 41.50 -15.24
N ALA A 526 43.16 41.45 -14.67
CA ALA A 526 42.27 42.55 -14.29
C ALA A 526 42.10 43.77 -15.20
N ARG A 527 40.82 44.12 -15.43
CA ARG A 527 40.32 45.47 -15.13
C ARG A 527 39.01 45.35 -14.36
N GLY A 528 39.02 45.91 -13.16
CA GLY A 528 37.87 45.96 -12.27
C GLY A 528 37.17 47.31 -12.27
N ALA A 529 35.99 47.28 -11.68
CA ALA A 529 35.33 48.34 -10.92
C ALA A 529 34.22 47.62 -10.11
N GLY A 530 34.10 47.68 -8.79
CA GLY A 530 34.90 48.26 -7.73
C GLY A 530 34.40 47.67 -6.40
N ARG A 531 35.28 47.62 -5.39
CA ARG A 531 34.94 47.60 -3.96
C ARG A 531 35.81 48.69 -3.33
N PRO A 532 35.46 49.32 -2.18
CA PRO A 532 34.79 48.66 -1.06
C PRO A 532 33.81 49.52 -0.22
N ALA A 533 32.90 48.85 0.49
CA ALA A 533 32.29 49.30 1.74
C ALA A 533 31.85 48.01 2.48
N SER A 534 32.56 47.57 3.53
CA SER A 534 32.47 47.98 4.94
C SER A 534 31.17 47.52 5.61
N ALA A 535 31.32 46.62 6.60
CA ALA A 535 30.30 46.01 7.45
C ALA A 535 29.25 45.16 6.71
N ASP A 536 29.12 43.88 7.07
CA ASP A 536 27.87 43.14 6.81
C ASP A 536 26.77 44.03 7.41
N PRO A 537 25.85 44.62 6.61
CA PRO A 537 24.73 45.33 7.20
C PRO A 537 24.03 44.28 8.05
N ALA A 538 23.87 44.55 9.34
CA ALA A 538 23.00 43.73 10.16
C ALA A 538 21.69 43.58 9.37
N LEU A 539 21.31 42.34 9.05
CA LEU A 539 20.03 42.04 8.39
C LEU A 539 18.97 42.86 9.12
N ASP A 540 18.30 43.76 8.40
CA ASP A 540 17.34 44.65 9.02
C ASP A 540 16.19 43.79 9.54
N SER A 541 16.10 43.64 10.86
CA SER A 541 15.06 42.83 11.50
C SER A 541 13.66 43.32 11.13
N GLN A 542 13.51 44.61 10.79
CA GLN A 542 12.24 45.15 10.29
C GLN A 542 11.95 44.66 8.86
N ALA A 543 12.95 44.61 7.98
CA ALA A 543 12.78 44.11 6.61
C ALA A 543 12.44 42.61 6.58
N LEU A 544 13.08 41.80 7.44
CA LEU A 544 12.71 40.39 7.62
C LEU A 544 11.27 40.27 8.14
N ALA A 545 10.91 41.04 9.16
CA ALA A 545 9.54 41.06 9.67
C ALA A 545 8.52 41.43 8.58
N ASP A 546 8.80 42.45 7.78
CA ASP A 546 7.92 42.90 6.70
C ASP A 546 7.76 41.84 5.60
N HIS A 547 8.85 41.17 5.19
CA HIS A 547 8.78 40.08 4.21
C HIS A 547 7.93 38.91 4.68
N TYR A 548 8.01 38.54 5.96
CA TYR A 548 7.36 37.34 6.49
C TYR A 548 5.98 37.59 7.15
N ALA A 549 5.62 38.83 7.49
CA ALA A 549 4.47 39.18 8.33
C ALA A 549 3.12 38.59 7.89
N ASN A 550 2.94 38.32 6.60
CA ASN A 550 1.69 37.80 6.04
C ASN A 550 1.89 36.59 5.11
N LYS A 551 3.10 36.00 5.09
CA LYS A 551 3.42 34.90 4.18
C LYS A 551 3.15 33.55 4.84
N GLN A 552 2.09 32.90 4.40
CA GLN A 552 1.78 31.49 4.68
C GLN A 552 1.90 30.71 3.37
N PHE A 553 3.05 30.08 3.14
CA PHE A 553 3.32 29.31 1.91
C PHE A 553 2.68 27.91 1.94
N GLU A 554 1.39 27.84 2.32
CA GLU A 554 0.60 26.62 2.33
C GLU A 554 0.00 26.34 0.95
N TYR A 555 -0.28 25.07 0.68
CA TYR A 555 -1.00 24.60 -0.50
C TYR A 555 -0.30 24.83 -1.87
N GLY A 556 0.85 25.51 -1.91
CA GLY A 556 1.78 25.52 -3.04
C GLY A 556 2.86 24.44 -2.98
N PHE A 557 3.70 24.36 -4.01
CA PHE A 557 4.75 23.35 -4.15
C PHE A 557 5.70 23.27 -2.94
N ALA A 558 5.90 24.37 -2.20
CA ALA A 558 6.63 24.37 -0.93
C ALA A 558 6.08 23.40 0.14
N SER A 559 4.84 22.92 -0.04
CA SER A 559 4.19 21.92 0.82
C SER A 559 4.40 20.48 0.36
N VAL A 560 4.97 20.25 -0.83
CA VAL A 560 5.39 18.92 -1.30
C VAL A 560 6.55 18.48 -0.43
N CYS A 561 6.40 17.33 0.21
CA CYS A 561 7.29 16.86 1.26
C CYS A 561 7.65 15.41 1.00
N LYS A 562 8.82 15.17 0.38
CA LYS A 562 9.30 13.80 0.14
C LYS A 562 10.02 13.25 1.37
N MET A 563 10.72 14.12 2.12
CA MET A 563 11.46 13.73 3.33
C MET A 563 12.37 12.54 3.05
N LEU A 564 13.19 12.66 1.99
CA LEU A 564 14.23 11.69 1.65
C LEU A 564 15.36 11.78 2.67
N LEU A 565 15.10 11.33 3.90
CA LEU A 565 16.00 11.43 5.04
C LEU A 565 16.78 10.12 5.23
N PRO A 566 18.11 10.16 5.47
CA PRO A 566 18.91 8.97 5.69
C PRO A 566 18.73 8.47 7.13
N ALA A 567 17.62 7.78 7.41
CA ALA A 567 17.16 7.47 8.77
C ALA A 567 18.21 6.76 9.66
N SER A 568 19.07 5.91 9.10
CA SER A 568 20.18 5.26 9.82
C SER A 568 21.21 6.26 10.33
N ASP A 569 21.44 7.33 9.59
CA ASP A 569 22.52 8.29 9.82
C ASP A 569 22.08 9.43 10.75
N LEU A 570 20.76 9.55 10.99
CA LEU A 570 20.14 10.55 11.88
C LEU A 570 20.10 10.11 13.35
N LYS A 571 20.29 8.82 13.66
CA LYS A 571 20.20 8.32 15.03
C LYS A 571 21.21 9.03 15.96
N GLY A 572 20.73 9.56 17.07
CA GLY A 572 21.52 10.29 18.06
C GLY A 572 21.99 11.69 17.61
N LYS A 573 21.56 12.17 16.45
CA LYS A 573 21.95 13.48 15.91
C LYS A 573 21.07 14.61 16.42
N LYS A 574 21.61 15.84 16.41
CA LYS A 574 20.83 17.07 16.50
C LYS A 574 20.45 17.54 15.10
N VAL A 575 19.16 17.52 14.81
CA VAL A 575 18.60 17.85 13.50
C VAL A 575 17.76 19.12 13.60
N LEU A 576 18.02 20.07 12.71
CA LEU A 576 17.28 21.32 12.59
C LEU A 576 16.41 21.30 11.32
N ASP A 577 15.11 21.51 11.46
CA ASP A 577 14.14 21.64 10.37
C ASP A 577 13.75 23.12 10.21
N VAL A 578 14.09 23.73 9.07
CA VAL A 578 13.87 25.15 8.80
C VAL A 578 12.65 25.33 7.89
N GLY A 579 11.69 26.13 8.36
CA GLY A 579 10.36 26.22 7.73
C GLY A 579 9.45 25.07 8.16
N SER A 580 9.51 24.69 9.45
CA SER A 580 8.85 23.48 9.99
C SER A 580 7.32 23.57 10.05
N ARG A 581 6.74 24.76 9.87
CA ARG A 581 5.31 25.05 9.97
C ARG A 581 4.71 24.44 11.25
N ARG A 582 3.58 23.73 11.12
CA ARG A 582 2.86 23.04 12.21
C ARG A 582 3.58 21.81 12.78
N GLY A 583 4.86 21.58 12.43
CA GLY A 583 5.74 20.63 13.09
C GLY A 583 5.71 19.19 12.60
N ARG A 584 4.96 18.85 11.53
CA ARG A 584 4.86 17.46 11.03
C ARG A 584 6.21 16.86 10.64
N GLY A 585 7.10 17.65 10.01
CA GLY A 585 8.46 17.23 9.65
C GLY A 585 9.29 16.89 10.89
N VAL A 586 9.32 17.81 11.85
CA VAL A 586 9.99 17.64 13.16
C VAL A 586 9.47 16.43 13.93
N TYR A 587 8.16 16.16 13.95
CA TYR A 587 7.61 14.96 14.60
C TYR A 587 8.15 13.67 13.98
N LYS A 588 8.30 13.63 12.66
CA LYS A 588 8.90 12.49 11.96
C LYS A 588 10.40 12.37 12.24
N ILE A 589 11.13 13.49 12.24
CA ILE A 589 12.57 13.55 12.56
C ILE A 589 12.83 13.12 14.00
N SER A 590 11.98 13.51 14.96
CA SER A 590 12.04 13.13 16.37
C SER A 590 12.16 11.62 16.56
N SER A 591 11.31 10.86 15.88
CA SER A 591 11.34 9.39 15.90
C SER A 591 12.61 8.81 15.27
N MET A 592 13.15 9.44 14.22
CA MET A 592 14.37 8.98 13.53
C MET A 592 15.64 9.22 14.35
N VAL A 593 15.75 10.38 15.01
CA VAL A 593 16.92 10.71 15.83
C VAL A 593 16.93 9.94 17.15
N GLY A 594 15.76 9.51 17.62
CA GLY A 594 15.61 8.66 18.79
C GLY A 594 15.92 9.35 20.13
N ASN A 595 15.98 8.55 21.20
CA ASN A 595 16.10 9.04 22.59
C ASN A 595 17.38 9.86 22.87
N GLU A 596 18.46 9.60 22.12
CA GLU A 596 19.75 10.28 22.28
C GLU A 596 19.88 11.51 21.37
N GLY A 597 18.97 11.67 20.41
CA GLY A 597 18.97 12.78 19.46
C GLY A 597 18.07 13.94 19.89
N ARG A 598 18.05 14.98 19.05
CA ARG A 598 17.18 16.16 19.19
C ARG A 598 16.64 16.58 17.83
N ALA A 599 15.36 16.92 17.77
CA ALA A 599 14.71 17.47 16.59
C ALA A 599 14.23 18.89 16.90
N ILE A 600 14.72 19.88 16.17
CA ILE A 600 14.42 21.29 16.43
C ILE A 600 13.72 21.86 15.21
N GLY A 601 12.54 22.43 15.37
CA GLY A 601 11.81 23.13 14.32
C GLY A 601 11.94 24.64 14.44
N ILE A 602 12.17 25.32 13.33
CA ILE A 602 12.10 26.77 13.26
C ILE A 602 11.09 27.17 12.19
N ASP A 603 10.26 28.15 12.52
CA ASP A 603 9.38 28.82 11.57
C ASP A 603 9.23 30.29 11.96
N TRP A 604 9.07 31.19 10.98
CA TRP A 604 8.88 32.62 11.25
C TRP A 604 7.48 32.93 11.78
N SER A 605 6.49 32.04 11.57
CA SER A 605 5.11 32.24 12.01
C SER A 605 4.92 31.83 13.48
N PRO A 606 4.59 32.77 14.40
CA PRO A 606 4.32 32.42 15.79
C PRO A 606 3.14 31.46 15.94
N SER A 607 2.12 31.56 15.09
CA SER A 607 0.96 30.67 15.12
C SER A 607 1.31 29.23 14.75
N TYR A 608 2.20 29.03 13.77
CA TYR A 608 2.65 27.67 13.42
C TYR A 608 3.50 27.06 14.51
N VAL A 609 4.43 27.84 15.08
CA VAL A 609 5.26 27.38 16.20
C VAL A 609 4.41 27.05 17.42
N GLN A 610 3.36 27.83 17.70
CA GLN A 610 2.43 27.52 18.78
C GLN A 610 1.70 26.20 18.52
N GLU A 611 1.10 26.02 17.35
CA GLU A 611 0.39 24.79 16.99
C GLU A 611 1.33 23.56 17.01
N ALA A 612 2.57 23.73 16.54
CA ALA A 612 3.60 22.71 16.59
C ALA A 612 3.98 22.36 18.06
N THR A 613 4.04 23.36 18.93
CA THR A 613 4.35 23.17 20.35
C THR A 613 3.23 22.42 21.07
N GLU A 614 1.97 22.76 20.79
CA GLU A 614 0.80 22.08 21.35
C GLU A 614 0.72 20.60 20.94
N GLY A 615 1.23 20.27 19.74
CA GLY A 615 1.31 18.91 19.23
C GLY A 615 2.43 18.04 19.80
N ILE A 616 3.42 18.61 20.51
CA ILE A 616 4.59 17.89 21.05
C ILE A 616 4.17 16.70 21.91
N SER A 617 3.23 16.89 22.84
CA SER A 617 2.86 15.84 23.80
C SER A 617 2.32 14.60 23.08
N ARG A 618 1.39 14.82 22.13
CA ARG A 618 0.85 13.76 21.29
C ARG A 618 1.95 13.11 20.45
N ALA A 619 2.73 13.90 19.71
CA ALA A 619 3.78 13.37 18.82
C ALA A 619 4.84 12.57 19.59
N TRP A 620 5.23 13.04 20.78
CA TRP A 620 6.15 12.32 21.65
C TRP A 620 5.55 11.00 22.12
N HIS A 621 4.31 10.98 22.61
CA HIS A 621 3.66 9.74 23.04
C HIS A 621 3.48 8.73 21.89
N ASP A 622 3.07 9.21 20.71
CA ASP A 622 2.95 8.39 19.49
C ASP A 622 4.30 7.79 19.04
N SER A 623 5.42 8.49 19.30
CA SER A 623 6.77 8.04 18.91
C SER A 623 7.36 6.91 19.79
N GLY A 624 6.80 6.67 20.98
CA GLY A 624 7.32 5.68 21.93
C GLY A 624 8.67 6.04 22.58
N LEU A 625 9.14 7.28 22.46
CA LEU A 625 10.38 7.74 23.09
C LEU A 625 10.23 7.87 24.62
N LYS A 626 11.33 7.69 25.35
CA LYS A 626 11.40 7.80 26.82
C LYS A 626 11.18 9.22 27.33
N GLY A 627 11.41 10.22 26.49
CA GLY A 627 11.34 11.64 26.83
C GLY A 627 11.14 12.47 25.57
N ASN A 628 10.49 13.62 25.71
CA ASN A 628 10.40 14.59 24.62
C ASN A 628 11.83 15.00 24.18
N ASN A 629 12.10 14.91 22.89
CA ASN A 629 13.35 15.34 22.26
C ASN A 629 13.14 16.46 21.23
N MET A 630 11.95 17.06 21.21
CA MET A 630 11.53 18.11 20.28
C MET A 630 11.52 19.49 20.91
N GLU A 631 11.93 20.49 20.13
CA GLU A 631 11.85 21.92 20.46
C GLU A 631 11.40 22.71 19.23
N PHE A 632 10.62 23.78 19.43
CA PHE A 632 10.22 24.70 18.35
C PHE A 632 10.51 26.14 18.76
N HIS A 633 11.07 26.93 17.84
CA HIS A 633 11.33 28.36 18.08
C HIS A 633 10.85 29.22 16.91
N VAL A 634 10.46 30.45 17.22
CA VAL A 634 10.16 31.47 16.21
C VAL A 634 11.47 32.15 15.79
N ALA A 635 11.84 32.02 14.52
CA ALA A 635 13.00 32.69 13.95
C ALA A 635 12.90 32.77 12.42
N TYR A 636 13.67 33.71 11.85
CA TYR A 636 13.86 33.81 10.41
C TYR A 636 15.02 32.89 9.97
N PRO A 637 14.96 32.29 8.76
CA PRO A 637 16.01 31.39 8.28
C PRO A 637 17.37 32.09 8.10
N GLU A 638 17.38 33.42 7.91
CA GLU A 638 18.57 34.26 7.83
C GLU A 638 19.15 34.65 9.20
N ASP A 639 18.39 34.49 10.31
CA ASP A 639 18.80 34.88 11.67
C ASP A 639 18.40 33.80 12.69
N LEU A 640 19.05 32.64 12.61
CA LEU A 640 18.83 31.52 13.53
C LEU A 640 19.50 31.76 14.89
N ILE A 641 20.49 32.65 14.97
CA ILE A 641 21.16 32.99 16.24
C ILE A 641 20.19 33.68 17.22
N SER A 642 19.21 34.45 16.72
CA SER A 642 18.17 35.07 17.54
C SER A 642 17.32 34.05 18.32
N ALA A 643 17.10 32.86 17.77
CA ALA A 643 16.44 31.72 18.42
C ALA A 643 17.38 30.85 19.26
N GLY A 644 18.62 31.30 19.49
CA GLY A 644 19.61 30.57 20.30
C GLY A 644 20.29 29.42 19.57
N ILE A 645 20.16 29.31 18.24
CA ILE A 645 20.86 28.30 17.45
C ILE A 645 22.31 28.74 17.22
N GLY A 646 23.19 28.24 18.09
CA GLY A 646 24.62 28.57 18.10
C GLY A 646 25.41 28.04 16.89
N THR A 647 26.61 28.57 16.73
CA THR A 647 27.53 28.16 15.65
C THR A 647 28.02 26.73 15.85
N SER A 648 28.00 25.92 14.78
CA SER A 648 28.46 24.52 14.80
C SER A 648 27.81 23.65 15.89
N THR A 649 26.50 23.82 16.08
CA THR A 649 25.73 23.09 17.09
C THR A 649 24.93 21.93 16.51
N MET A 650 24.58 22.00 15.22
CA MET A 650 23.72 21.03 14.54
C MET A 650 24.52 20.00 13.75
N ASP A 651 24.08 18.75 13.79
CA ASP A 651 24.67 17.66 13.01
C ASP A 651 24.05 17.59 11.61
N VAL A 652 22.75 17.87 11.51
CA VAL A 652 21.98 17.85 10.26
C VAL A 652 21.03 19.03 10.21
N LEU A 653 20.85 19.61 9.02
CA LEU A 653 19.88 20.66 8.72
C LEU A 653 19.01 20.19 7.55
N TYR A 654 17.70 20.34 7.68
CA TYR A 654 16.72 19.98 6.66
C TYR A 654 15.93 21.22 6.24
N VAL A 655 15.75 21.40 4.92
CA VAL A 655 14.91 22.46 4.33
C VAL A 655 14.08 21.87 3.19
N ASN A 656 12.76 22.08 3.24
CA ASN A 656 11.81 21.48 2.31
C ASN A 656 11.18 22.51 1.36
N ASN A 657 11.62 22.57 0.11
CA ASN A 657 11.00 23.27 -1.03
C ASN A 657 10.61 24.74 -0.78
N VAL A 658 11.23 25.40 0.21
CA VAL A 658 10.85 26.75 0.68
C VAL A 658 12.00 27.76 0.59
N VAL A 659 13.23 27.30 0.34
CA VAL A 659 14.43 28.16 0.33
C VAL A 659 14.37 29.27 -0.74
N THR A 660 13.66 29.04 -1.84
CA THR A 660 13.46 30.01 -2.93
C THR A 660 12.58 31.19 -2.53
N LEU A 661 11.80 31.04 -1.45
CA LEU A 661 10.88 32.03 -0.90
C LEU A 661 11.47 32.85 0.26
N PHE A 662 12.72 32.58 0.63
CA PHE A 662 13.41 33.33 1.68
C PHE A 662 13.69 34.77 1.24
N TYR A 663 13.80 35.67 2.21
CA TYR A 663 14.07 37.09 1.95
C TYR A 663 15.43 37.23 1.26
N ASP A 664 16.44 36.56 1.80
CA ASP A 664 17.76 36.45 1.18
C ASP A 664 18.25 35.00 1.27
N GLN A 665 18.10 34.30 0.15
CA GLN A 665 18.52 32.91 0.00
C GLN A 665 20.03 32.72 0.23
N GLN A 666 20.87 33.66 -0.21
CA GLN A 666 22.31 33.57 -0.01
C GLN A 666 22.67 33.76 1.47
N ALA A 667 22.02 34.69 2.16
CA ALA A 667 22.19 34.90 3.59
C ALA A 667 21.73 33.67 4.40
N ALA A 668 20.57 33.10 4.06
CA ALA A 668 20.08 31.87 4.71
C ALA A 668 21.05 30.69 4.54
N LEU A 669 21.59 30.48 3.33
CA LEU A 669 22.59 29.42 3.10
C LEU A 669 23.87 29.66 3.91
N ARG A 670 24.33 30.91 4.05
CA ARG A 670 25.46 31.27 4.94
C ARG A 670 25.15 30.95 6.40
N GLU A 671 23.94 31.25 6.84
CA GLU A 671 23.47 30.95 8.20
C GLU A 671 23.40 29.43 8.46
N PHE A 672 22.97 28.65 7.46
CA PHE A 672 22.99 27.18 7.52
C PHE A 672 24.42 26.63 7.64
N GLY A 673 25.34 27.22 6.89
CA GLY A 673 26.77 26.96 7.02
C GLY A 673 27.28 27.28 8.43
N ARG A 674 26.83 28.38 9.07
CA ARG A 674 27.22 28.74 10.43
C ARG A 674 26.75 27.71 11.47
N VAL A 675 25.49 27.28 11.41
CA VAL A 675 24.89 26.42 12.46
C VAL A 675 25.35 24.96 12.39
N LEU A 676 25.69 24.44 11.20
CA LEU A 676 26.16 23.07 11.04
C LEU A 676 27.59 22.86 11.59
N LYS A 677 27.87 21.70 12.17
CA LYS A 677 29.24 21.25 12.50
C LYS A 677 30.04 20.97 11.22
N SER A 678 31.37 21.02 11.29
CA SER A 678 32.20 20.47 10.20
C SER A 678 31.86 18.99 9.99
N GLY A 679 31.68 18.59 8.73
CA GLY A 679 31.12 17.29 8.33
C GLY A 679 29.61 17.14 8.53
N GLY A 680 28.93 18.16 9.03
CA GLY A 680 27.47 18.21 9.17
C GLY A 680 26.77 18.13 7.82
N LEU A 681 25.54 17.60 7.81
CA LEU A 681 24.77 17.36 6.59
C LEU A 681 23.68 18.41 6.41
N LEU A 682 23.69 19.11 5.28
CA LEU A 682 22.55 19.83 4.76
C LEU A 682 21.77 18.91 3.82
N ILE A 683 20.49 18.71 4.12
CA ILE A 683 19.52 18.05 3.25
C ILE A 683 18.61 19.15 2.70
N LEU A 684 18.74 19.44 1.41
CA LEU A 684 18.07 20.55 0.76
C LEU A 684 17.17 20.03 -0.36
N GLU A 685 15.86 20.10 -0.16
CA GLU A 685 14.89 19.93 -1.24
C GLU A 685 14.55 21.32 -1.78
N THR A 686 14.81 21.58 -3.07
CA THR A 686 14.64 22.90 -3.69
C THR A 686 14.33 22.78 -5.18
N VAL A 687 14.15 23.92 -5.86
CA VAL A 687 13.92 24.01 -7.30
C VAL A 687 15.03 24.85 -7.93
N PHE A 688 15.53 24.41 -9.08
CA PHE A 688 16.46 25.16 -9.93
C PHE A 688 15.78 25.56 -11.24
N ALA A 689 16.12 26.76 -11.72
CA ALA A 689 15.84 27.19 -13.07
C ALA A 689 17.00 26.80 -14.01
N ASP A 690 16.70 26.48 -15.27
CA ASP A 690 17.70 26.13 -16.28
C ASP A 690 18.49 27.34 -16.80
N ARG A 691 17.98 28.56 -16.59
CA ARG A 691 18.58 29.82 -17.07
C ARG A 691 18.34 30.99 -16.11
N GLU A 692 19.09 32.07 -16.32
CA GLU A 692 18.97 33.31 -15.54
C GLU A 692 17.53 33.85 -15.60
N ARG A 693 17.12 34.48 -14.50
CA ARG A 693 15.73 34.91 -14.26
C ARG A 693 15.63 36.40 -14.09
N ASP A 694 14.55 36.99 -14.60
CA ASP A 694 14.19 38.37 -14.32
C ASP A 694 13.85 38.52 -12.83
N ASP A 695 14.58 39.41 -12.15
CA ASP A 695 14.38 39.71 -10.74
C ASP A 695 12.93 40.14 -10.45
N ALA A 696 12.28 40.86 -11.37
CA ALA A 696 10.90 41.29 -11.18
C ALA A 696 9.93 40.10 -11.13
N VAL A 697 10.17 39.04 -11.92
CA VAL A 697 9.35 37.83 -11.92
C VAL A 697 9.61 37.00 -10.67
N VAL A 698 10.89 36.83 -10.29
CA VAL A 698 11.26 36.11 -9.06
C VAL A 698 10.65 36.78 -7.83
N GLU A 699 10.73 38.10 -7.71
CA GLU A 699 10.15 38.82 -6.58
C GLU A 699 8.62 38.75 -6.58
N ALA A 700 7.96 38.87 -7.74
CA ALA A 700 6.52 38.67 -7.83
C ALA A 700 6.10 37.24 -7.42
N ALA A 701 6.89 36.23 -7.80
CA ALA A 701 6.63 34.83 -7.46
C ALA A 701 6.81 34.59 -5.94
N ARG A 702 7.80 35.23 -5.33
CA ARG A 702 8.02 35.21 -3.88
C ARG A 702 6.88 35.85 -3.10
N GLU A 703 6.27 36.92 -3.61
CA GLU A 703 5.12 37.56 -2.99
C GLU A 703 3.88 36.67 -2.95
N ILE A 704 3.59 35.95 -4.03
CA ILE A 704 2.45 35.01 -4.08
C ILE A 704 2.78 33.62 -3.51
N GLY A 705 4.03 33.38 -3.09
CA GLY A 705 4.45 32.11 -2.49
C GLY A 705 4.69 30.97 -3.49
N ASN A 706 4.93 31.27 -4.76
CA ASN A 706 5.24 30.29 -5.78
C ASN A 706 6.74 29.92 -5.75
N SER A 707 7.08 28.86 -5.02
CA SER A 707 8.48 28.44 -4.84
C SER A 707 9.16 27.92 -6.10
N ILE A 708 8.39 27.51 -7.11
CA ILE A 708 8.93 27.04 -8.39
C ILE A 708 9.38 28.25 -9.21
N GLN A 709 8.49 29.21 -9.49
CA GLN A 709 8.85 30.41 -10.26
C GLN A 709 9.87 31.30 -9.54
N ALA A 710 9.96 31.25 -8.22
CA ALA A 710 11.00 31.95 -7.46
C ALA A 710 12.40 31.29 -7.57
N ALA A 711 12.54 30.17 -8.28
CA ALA A 711 13.80 29.45 -8.39
C ALA A 711 14.87 30.24 -9.15
N ARG A 712 16.11 30.13 -8.65
CA ARG A 712 17.34 30.64 -9.26
C ARG A 712 18.10 29.50 -9.94
N THR A 713 19.12 29.83 -10.72
CA THR A 713 19.86 28.80 -11.46
C THR A 713 20.61 27.85 -10.53
N GLU A 714 20.90 26.65 -11.01
CA GLU A 714 21.78 25.72 -10.31
C GLU A 714 23.16 26.35 -10.03
N GLY A 715 23.74 27.04 -11.03
CA GLY A 715 25.05 27.70 -10.90
C GLY A 715 25.11 28.72 -9.77
N GLU A 716 24.08 29.56 -9.62
CA GLU A 716 23.97 30.52 -8.52
C GLU A 716 23.89 29.82 -7.16
N ASN A 717 23.04 28.80 -7.05
CA ASN A 717 22.85 28.04 -5.81
C ASN A 717 24.14 27.32 -5.37
N LEU A 718 24.84 26.69 -6.30
CA LEU A 718 26.11 26.04 -6.05
C LEU A 718 27.18 27.03 -5.59
N ALA A 719 27.25 28.21 -6.22
CA ALA A 719 28.16 29.27 -5.81
C ALA A 719 27.85 29.80 -4.40
N TRP A 720 26.57 29.92 -4.03
CA TRP A 720 26.17 30.33 -2.68
C TRP A 720 26.47 29.24 -1.64
N LEU A 721 26.23 27.97 -1.95
CA LEU A 721 26.61 26.85 -1.09
C LEU A 721 28.12 26.79 -0.87
N GLU A 722 28.91 26.95 -1.92
CA GLU A 722 30.37 26.99 -1.82
C GLU A 722 30.84 28.16 -0.94
N ALA A 723 30.30 29.36 -1.16
CA ALA A 723 30.60 30.54 -0.35
C ALA A 723 30.18 30.39 1.12
N ALA A 724 29.14 29.59 1.40
CA ALA A 724 28.70 29.23 2.74
C ALA A 724 29.54 28.13 3.40
N GLY A 725 30.56 27.59 2.71
CA GLY A 725 31.48 26.60 3.24
C GLY A 725 31.03 25.15 3.07
N PHE A 726 30.16 24.88 2.09
CA PHE A 726 29.75 23.54 1.73
C PHE A 726 30.63 22.93 0.63
N ASP A 727 30.70 21.60 0.61
CA ASP A 727 31.26 20.81 -0.48
C ASP A 727 30.29 20.74 -1.67
N ALA A 728 30.76 20.17 -2.79
CA ALA A 728 29.89 19.88 -3.92
C ALA A 728 28.72 18.95 -3.50
N PRO A 729 27.47 19.29 -3.85
CA PRO A 729 26.32 18.49 -3.45
C PRO A 729 26.25 17.16 -4.19
N THR A 730 25.64 16.18 -3.53
CA THR A 730 25.19 14.93 -4.17
C THR A 730 23.70 15.05 -4.47
N VAL A 731 23.31 14.88 -5.73
CA VAL A 731 21.90 14.80 -6.14
C VAL A 731 21.36 13.43 -5.77
N VAL A 732 20.31 13.40 -4.93
CA VAL A 732 19.65 12.17 -4.48
C VAL A 732 18.42 11.85 -5.32
N ASP A 733 17.70 12.88 -5.74
CA ASP A 733 16.52 12.77 -6.59
C ASP A 733 16.35 14.07 -7.38
N GLU A 734 15.79 13.96 -8.59
CA GLU A 734 15.52 15.09 -9.45
C GLU A 734 14.42 14.80 -10.47
N TYR A 735 13.58 15.80 -10.75
CA TYR A 735 12.47 15.70 -11.69
C TYR A 735 11.99 17.07 -12.13
N GLU A 736 11.40 17.14 -13.32
CA GLU A 736 10.84 18.38 -13.87
C GLU A 736 9.54 18.78 -13.19
N VAL A 737 9.32 20.09 -13.05
CA VAL A 737 8.10 20.66 -12.48
C VAL A 737 7.63 21.85 -13.31
N THR A 738 6.32 22.05 -13.39
CA THR A 738 5.74 23.23 -14.06
C THR A 738 5.57 24.37 -13.06
N ALA A 739 5.69 25.61 -13.55
CA ALA A 739 5.56 26.84 -12.76
C ALA A 739 4.33 26.89 -11.84
N ASN A 740 3.21 26.30 -12.26
CA ASN A 740 1.94 26.33 -11.54
C ASN A 740 1.63 25.05 -10.75
N LEU A 741 2.58 24.12 -10.58
CA LEU A 741 2.34 22.86 -9.88
C LEU A 741 2.01 23.08 -8.40
N GLY A 742 0.86 22.59 -7.95
CA GLY A 742 0.45 22.61 -6.55
C GLY A 742 1.03 21.45 -5.72
N TYR A 743 0.63 21.36 -4.45
CA TYR A 743 1.16 20.33 -3.54
C TYR A 743 0.53 18.94 -3.67
N LYS A 744 -0.66 18.84 -4.27
CA LYS A 744 -1.36 17.58 -4.57
C LYS A 744 -1.40 17.34 -6.07
N ALA A 745 -1.46 16.07 -6.45
CA ALA A 745 -1.58 15.67 -7.84
C ALA A 745 -2.83 16.32 -8.49
N GLY A 746 -2.61 17.10 -9.55
CA GLY A 746 -3.66 17.77 -10.30
C GLY A 746 -4.13 19.11 -9.72
N GLU A 747 -3.62 19.55 -8.56
CA GLU A 747 -3.82 20.91 -8.08
C GLU A 747 -2.84 21.87 -8.76
N THR A 748 -3.30 23.09 -9.03
CA THR A 748 -2.46 24.17 -9.58
C THR A 748 -2.49 25.36 -8.63
N VAL A 749 -1.39 26.11 -8.60
CA VAL A 749 -1.27 27.37 -7.86
C VAL A 749 -1.10 28.54 -8.81
N GLU A 750 -1.37 29.73 -8.28
CA GLU A 750 -1.14 30.98 -9.00
C GLU A 750 0.33 31.06 -9.47
N ALA A 751 0.48 31.39 -10.73
CA ALA A 751 1.77 31.63 -11.36
C ALA A 751 1.80 33.09 -11.84
N VAL A 752 2.93 33.75 -11.63
CA VAL A 752 3.18 35.07 -12.19
C VAL A 752 3.14 34.95 -13.71
N PRO A 753 2.33 35.76 -14.42
CA PRO A 753 2.43 35.83 -15.86
C PRO A 753 3.80 36.35 -16.25
N ASP A 754 4.60 35.50 -16.86
CA ASP A 754 5.91 35.84 -17.39
C ASP A 754 5.97 35.45 -18.89
N ILE A 755 6.98 35.97 -19.57
CA ILE A 755 7.32 35.59 -20.96
C ILE A 755 8.62 34.79 -20.99
N GLU A 756 9.06 34.32 -19.82
CA GLU A 756 10.32 33.62 -19.67
C GLU A 756 10.12 32.17 -20.10
N ASP A 757 10.78 31.78 -21.18
CA ASP A 757 10.89 30.37 -21.54
C ASP A 757 11.87 29.71 -20.56
N VAL A 758 11.39 29.28 -19.39
CA VAL A 758 12.22 28.73 -18.30
C VAL A 758 11.72 27.34 -17.94
N ALA A 759 12.65 26.39 -17.86
CA ALA A 759 12.40 25.07 -17.32
C ALA A 759 12.81 25.00 -15.85
N TYR A 760 12.02 24.27 -15.06
CA TYR A 760 12.25 24.12 -13.62
C TYR A 760 12.47 22.66 -13.26
N LYS A 761 13.43 22.44 -12.38
CA LYS A 761 13.79 21.12 -11.89
C LYS A 761 13.75 21.11 -10.38
N ALA A 762 12.87 20.30 -9.81
CA ALA A 762 12.88 20.01 -8.39
C ALA A 762 14.00 19.01 -8.09
N VAL A 763 14.81 19.30 -7.08
CA VAL A 763 16.01 18.54 -6.72
C VAL A 763 16.05 18.27 -5.22
N SER A 764 16.57 17.11 -4.83
CA SER A 764 16.92 16.77 -3.46
C SER A 764 18.42 16.60 -3.35
N LEU A 765 19.07 17.47 -2.58
CA LEU A 765 20.53 17.54 -2.46
C LEU A 765 21.00 17.16 -1.06
N TYR A 766 22.06 16.37 -1.01
CA TYR A 766 22.86 16.16 0.21
C TYR A 766 24.17 16.91 0.09
N VAL A 767 24.43 17.83 1.01
CA VAL A 767 25.60 18.71 0.98
C VAL A 767 26.31 18.66 2.32
N ARG A 768 27.62 18.39 2.34
CA ARG A 768 28.40 18.35 3.58
C ARG A 768 29.08 19.69 3.82
N LYS A 769 29.10 20.12 5.09
CA LYS A 769 29.89 21.28 5.50
C LYS A 769 31.38 20.89 5.59
N LYS A 770 32.25 21.74 5.05
CA LYS A 770 33.71 21.60 5.06
C LYS A 770 34.31 21.54 6.47
#